data_AF-K2A6A5-F1
#
_entry.id   AF-K2A6A5-F1
#
_cell.length_a   1.000
_cell.length_b   1.000
_cell.length_c   1.000
_cell.angle_alpha   90.00
_cell.angle_beta   90.00
_cell.angle_gamma   90.00
#
_symmetry.space_group_name_H-M   'P 1'
#
loop_
_entity.id
_entity.type
_entity.pdbx_description
1 polymer ?
#
loop_
_entity_poly.entity_id
_entity_poly.type
_entity_poly.pdbx_seq_one_letter_code
_entity_poly.pdbx_strand_id
1 'polypeptide(L)'
;MNEFINNNQNIENQQAQFLSSDEKSMIFMMADLRKKSQELKILVLNLPPPELESLKNKYHETLALVKNEVDGNVVVTKEEAQNYLNEKGEKNRQKAMLMADVAPNLSAYLLADVAKHEQLAELNFGETINYAKKMLDQASGIPKFNPSSMLAEAMILGIQKRETEKMPMPAMEKIASSVASDPDLLKNYALVLDENKREDFINLMPENQRQMASIIMDHELAPFLKEKYINEKDKWQQLLVQDRASRDLGKAVNLQFAVDKPTVKLLCETLKHIESDDSIKLLQKLGFQGLASEKDLEKHLKKISFEARIIKELAEIDSAKGSSLVMKFLGKKEIPARFFRYFCLNLINKNFLTSNLQKFLGDDNHLPFLRKLIAEYPNQFNTVIDTLCDTRLTDYSVLGNQQEIFQALTDLDSLTPIIFDRYRHADHAGKSELSAQIRQLKPKFFQNEPIKNILPAKDEDILVEMVYSAYKPIGMSFEQVKKMIDQLEDKTGDIKNYIFPKEGYPLTITSHKSLRLKENKTTDFNVLNSFKQLFLRENSQESNPKIEWDKLLLGLAKSKTDFNLTELGELLSLISQDDLVTNFILRYSKLDNQNSYNYLMELKEILGVYFKDNYQTALKNYLLGNDILTKEIQELLNTPKRQQAIKKLFGSEKEKIDWQSINTIEGMAKLFGKVLFEKVLKSYREKISQEINKFEKSDIGEKVVTTTSGLKAYFSKNIGSFFAKASAGVCTASDANLFNRNDHLHINIVENEQSVRANIQAYIVKINGQKALLLRGFNPNVDWLDKIDAGAFCESVLEIAKKFQQDNNLAGVYITGQEGSYHALSNREKIANYLKRYLKDAHRVNFSFTITTGTNINSIYQI
;
A
#
# COMPACT_ATOMS: atom_id res chain seq x y z
N MET A 1 -50.96 2.65 -57.82
CA MET A 1 -51.82 2.68 -56.62
C MET A 1 -51.61 1.45 -55.75
N ASN A 2 -51.67 0.22 -56.28
CA ASN A 2 -51.30 -0.99 -55.52
C ASN A 2 -49.81 -1.06 -55.10
N GLU A 3 -48.86 -0.51 -55.88
CA GLU A 3 -47.47 -0.37 -55.43
C GLU A 3 -47.27 0.69 -54.33
N PHE A 4 -48.12 1.72 -54.30
CA PHE A 4 -48.07 2.76 -53.27
C PHE A 4 -48.67 2.25 -51.95
N ILE A 5 -49.70 1.39 -52.03
CA ILE A 5 -50.29 0.69 -50.89
C ILE A 5 -49.33 -0.40 -50.35
N ASN A 6 -48.63 -1.13 -51.22
CA ASN A 6 -47.60 -2.09 -50.80
C ASN A 6 -46.37 -1.40 -50.18
N ASN A 7 -45.97 -0.22 -50.66
CA ASN A 7 -44.90 0.56 -50.02
C ASN A 7 -45.33 1.16 -48.68
N ASN A 8 -46.58 1.62 -48.53
CA ASN A 8 -47.09 2.09 -47.25
C ASN A 8 -47.29 0.94 -46.23
N GLN A 9 -47.71 -0.25 -46.66
CA GLN A 9 -47.77 -1.43 -45.79
C GLN A 9 -46.38 -1.93 -45.37
N ASN A 10 -45.36 -1.81 -46.22
CA ASN A 10 -43.97 -2.10 -45.84
C ASN A 10 -43.39 -1.07 -44.86
N ILE A 11 -43.77 0.21 -44.99
CA ILE A 11 -43.35 1.25 -44.03
C ILE A 11 -44.08 1.08 -42.68
N GLU A 12 -45.37 0.74 -42.67
CA GLU A 12 -46.11 0.45 -41.44
C GLU A 12 -45.62 -0.85 -40.75
N ASN A 13 -45.26 -1.89 -41.52
CA ASN A 13 -44.64 -3.09 -40.97
C ASN A 13 -43.20 -2.87 -40.47
N GLN A 14 -42.46 -1.91 -41.04
CA GLN A 14 -41.15 -1.49 -40.51
C GLN A 14 -41.28 -0.59 -39.28
N GLN A 15 -42.33 0.23 -39.17
CA GLN A 15 -42.61 1.04 -37.97
C GLN A 15 -43.06 0.19 -36.78
N ALA A 16 -43.73 -0.95 -37.01
CA ALA A 16 -44.05 -1.92 -35.96
C ALA A 16 -42.81 -2.63 -35.35
N GLN A 17 -41.62 -2.50 -35.97
CA GLN A 17 -40.38 -3.13 -35.53
C GLN A 17 -39.51 -2.27 -34.60
N PHE A 18 -39.88 -1.01 -34.33
CA PHE A 18 -39.12 -0.12 -33.43
C PHE A 18 -39.79 0.04 -32.08
N LEU A 19 -38.99 0.12 -31.01
CA LEU A 19 -39.49 0.38 -29.66
C LEU A 19 -40.23 1.71 -29.57
N SER A 20 -41.40 1.69 -28.93
CA SER A 20 -42.13 2.90 -28.55
C SER A 20 -41.35 3.69 -27.50
N SER A 21 -41.71 4.96 -27.31
CA SER A 21 -41.12 5.81 -26.27
C SER A 21 -41.30 5.21 -24.86
N ASP A 22 -42.46 4.57 -24.61
CA ASP A 22 -42.78 3.96 -23.33
C ASP A 22 -41.95 2.70 -23.08
N GLU A 23 -41.79 1.85 -24.11
CA GLU A 23 -40.96 0.64 -24.03
C GLU A 23 -39.49 0.98 -23.78
N LYS A 24 -38.95 2.03 -24.43
CA LYS A 24 -37.60 2.54 -24.16
C LYS A 24 -37.46 3.07 -22.74
N SER A 25 -38.42 3.91 -22.32
CA SER A 25 -38.45 4.50 -20.98
C SER A 25 -38.46 3.42 -19.90
N MET A 26 -39.16 2.31 -20.13
CA MET A 26 -39.20 1.18 -19.22
C MET A 26 -37.84 0.49 -19.08
N ILE A 27 -37.12 0.20 -20.18
CA ILE A 27 -35.77 -0.39 -20.13
C ILE A 27 -34.81 0.53 -19.36
N PHE A 28 -34.89 1.84 -19.61
CA PHE A 28 -34.05 2.82 -18.92
C PHE A 28 -34.38 2.91 -17.44
N MET A 29 -35.67 2.88 -17.10
CA MET A 29 -36.11 2.86 -15.71
C MET A 29 -35.58 1.61 -14.98
N MET A 30 -35.72 0.42 -15.56
CA MET A 30 -35.22 -0.81 -14.95
C MET A 30 -33.69 -0.82 -14.79
N ALA A 31 -32.96 -0.28 -15.77
CA ALA A 31 -31.51 -0.12 -15.68
C ALA A 31 -31.11 0.86 -14.56
N ASP A 32 -31.79 2.02 -14.46
CA ASP A 32 -31.61 3.00 -13.39
C ASP A 32 -31.91 2.40 -12.01
N LEU A 33 -32.95 1.58 -11.89
CA LEU A 33 -33.27 0.86 -10.66
C LEU A 33 -32.16 -0.10 -10.25
N ARG A 34 -31.56 -0.85 -11.19
CA ARG A 34 -30.40 -1.71 -10.89
C ARG A 34 -29.20 -0.88 -10.43
N LYS A 35 -28.93 0.26 -11.08
CA LYS A 35 -27.84 1.18 -10.71
C LYS A 35 -27.98 1.68 -9.27
N LYS A 36 -29.13 2.29 -8.95
CA LYS A 36 -29.42 2.83 -7.62
C LYS A 36 -29.49 1.75 -6.54
N SER A 37 -30.02 0.57 -6.87
CA SER A 37 -30.01 -0.59 -5.98
C SER A 37 -28.58 -0.98 -5.58
N GLN A 38 -27.67 -1.03 -6.55
CA GLN A 38 -26.27 -1.35 -6.29
C GLN A 38 -25.55 -0.25 -5.51
N GLU A 39 -25.76 1.01 -5.86
CA GLU A 39 -25.21 2.15 -5.12
C GLU A 39 -25.61 2.10 -3.64
N LEU A 40 -26.88 1.81 -3.35
CA LEU A 40 -27.34 1.67 -1.98
C LEU A 40 -26.75 0.45 -1.28
N LYS A 41 -26.59 -0.68 -1.97
CA LYS A 41 -25.91 -1.87 -1.44
C LYS A 41 -24.45 -1.58 -1.07
N ILE A 42 -23.73 -0.85 -1.91
CA ILE A 42 -22.35 -0.41 -1.65
C ILE A 42 -22.31 0.51 -0.42
N LEU A 43 -23.20 1.50 -0.36
CA LEU A 43 -23.30 2.41 0.78
C LEU A 43 -23.56 1.65 2.08
N VAL A 44 -24.52 0.72 2.09
CA VAL A 44 -24.85 -0.12 3.25
C VAL A 44 -23.65 -0.91 3.75
N LEU A 45 -22.83 -1.45 2.86
CA LEU A 45 -21.65 -2.25 3.23
C LEU A 45 -20.47 -1.41 3.74
N ASN A 46 -20.45 -0.13 3.39
CA ASN A 46 -19.42 0.81 3.85
C ASN A 46 -19.86 1.58 5.11
N LEU A 47 -21.08 1.37 5.60
CA LEU A 47 -21.52 1.98 6.86
C LEU A 47 -20.74 1.40 8.05
N PRO A 48 -20.20 2.25 8.94
CA PRO A 48 -19.59 1.76 10.17
C PRO A 48 -20.66 1.14 11.07
N PRO A 49 -20.35 0.06 11.82
CA PRO A 49 -21.24 -0.45 12.84
C PRO A 49 -21.38 0.58 13.98
N PRO A 50 -22.53 0.63 14.68
CA PRO A 50 -22.71 1.57 15.79
C PRO A 50 -21.79 1.20 16.96
N GLU A 51 -21.23 2.22 17.62
CA GLU A 51 -20.31 2.04 18.77
C GLU A 51 -21.01 1.46 20.00
N LEU A 52 -22.29 1.79 20.20
CA LEU A 52 -23.10 1.32 21.31
C LEU A 52 -23.73 -0.04 21.00
N GLU A 53 -23.44 -1.04 21.84
CA GLU A 53 -23.99 -2.40 21.73
C GLU A 53 -25.53 -2.42 21.68
N SER A 54 -26.17 -1.54 22.47
CA SER A 54 -27.63 -1.41 22.53
C SER A 54 -28.28 -1.00 21.22
N LEU A 55 -27.52 -0.40 20.29
CA LEU A 55 -28.00 0.04 18.99
C LEU A 55 -27.73 -0.99 17.89
N LYS A 56 -26.90 -2.02 18.12
CA LYS A 56 -26.53 -3.00 17.08
C LYS A 56 -27.73 -3.78 16.58
N ASN A 57 -28.62 -4.25 17.45
CA ASN A 57 -29.80 -5.00 17.04
C ASN A 57 -30.71 -4.15 16.13
N LYS A 58 -31.07 -2.95 16.59
CA LYS A 58 -31.89 -2.00 15.80
C LYS A 58 -31.22 -1.59 14.49
N TYR A 59 -29.89 -1.45 14.49
CA TYR A 59 -29.11 -1.19 13.29
C TYR A 59 -29.21 -2.36 12.31
N HIS A 60 -29.03 -3.60 12.76
CA HIS A 60 -29.14 -4.79 11.92
C HIS A 60 -30.56 -5.00 11.38
N GLU A 61 -31.58 -4.76 12.20
CA GLU A 61 -33.00 -4.79 11.78
C GLU A 61 -33.27 -3.75 10.70
N THR A 62 -32.80 -2.51 10.91
CA THR A 62 -32.97 -1.44 9.92
C THR A 62 -32.22 -1.76 8.63
N LEU A 63 -31.01 -2.32 8.73
CA LEU A 63 -30.21 -2.73 7.58
C LEU A 63 -30.86 -3.86 6.79
N ALA A 64 -31.48 -4.83 7.48
CA ALA A 64 -32.28 -5.87 6.85
C ALA A 64 -33.51 -5.27 6.15
N LEU A 65 -34.18 -4.29 6.78
CA LEU A 65 -35.31 -3.58 6.17
C LEU A 65 -34.90 -2.83 4.90
N VAL A 66 -33.78 -2.08 4.94
CA VAL A 66 -33.22 -1.39 3.76
C VAL A 66 -32.98 -2.40 2.63
N LYS A 67 -32.36 -3.55 2.92
CA LYS A 67 -32.12 -4.60 1.91
C LYS A 67 -33.42 -5.13 1.31
N ASN A 68 -34.41 -5.46 2.14
CA ASN A 68 -35.71 -5.96 1.68
C ASN A 68 -36.46 -4.94 0.83
N GLU A 69 -36.44 -3.66 1.22
CA GLU A 69 -37.07 -2.57 0.47
C GLU A 69 -36.37 -2.36 -0.88
N VAL A 70 -35.04 -2.30 -0.92
CA VAL A 70 -34.26 -2.19 -2.18
C VAL A 70 -34.57 -3.33 -3.14
N ASP A 71 -34.71 -4.55 -2.62
CA ASP A 71 -34.99 -5.72 -3.44
C ASP A 71 -36.48 -5.87 -3.79
N GLY A 72 -37.36 -4.99 -3.27
CA GLY A 72 -38.81 -5.04 -3.51
C GLY A 72 -39.54 -6.17 -2.75
N ASN A 73 -38.83 -6.95 -1.95
CA ASN A 73 -39.27 -8.19 -1.28
C ASN A 73 -40.11 -7.95 0.00
N VAL A 74 -40.83 -6.84 0.07
CA VAL A 74 -41.64 -6.50 1.24
C VAL A 74 -42.89 -7.38 1.27
N VAL A 75 -43.01 -8.18 2.32
CA VAL A 75 -44.18 -9.05 2.54
C VAL A 75 -45.16 -8.29 3.42
N VAL A 76 -46.12 -7.61 2.78
CA VAL A 76 -47.27 -6.97 3.44
C VAL A 76 -48.50 -7.32 2.62
N THR A 77 -49.51 -7.88 3.26
CA THR A 77 -50.76 -8.24 2.59
C THR A 77 -51.56 -6.99 2.23
N LYS A 78 -52.48 -7.12 1.26
CA LYS A 78 -53.40 -6.04 0.88
C LYS A 78 -54.23 -5.53 2.07
N GLU A 79 -54.66 -6.44 2.95
CA GLU A 79 -55.44 -6.11 4.15
C GLU A 79 -54.60 -5.33 5.17
N GLU A 80 -53.38 -5.78 5.47
CA GLU A 80 -52.45 -5.06 6.35
C GLU A 80 -52.12 -3.67 5.81
N ALA A 81 -51.96 -3.52 4.49
CA ALA A 81 -51.73 -2.24 3.85
C ALA A 81 -52.93 -1.29 4.00
N GLN A 82 -54.15 -1.79 3.83
CA GLN A 82 -55.36 -0.99 4.04
C GLN A 82 -55.54 -0.58 5.50
N ASN A 83 -55.28 -1.49 6.45
CA ASN A 83 -55.32 -1.19 7.88
C ASN A 83 -54.30 -0.11 8.26
N TYR A 84 -53.08 -0.20 7.74
CA TYR A 84 -52.07 0.84 7.93
C TYR A 84 -52.54 2.22 7.43
N LEU A 85 -53.12 2.28 6.23
CA LEU A 85 -53.57 3.54 5.65
C LEU A 85 -54.71 4.17 6.47
N ASN A 86 -55.65 3.36 6.95
CA ASN A 86 -56.76 3.80 7.79
C ASN A 86 -56.27 4.33 9.16
N GLU A 87 -55.29 3.68 9.78
CA GLU A 87 -54.80 4.07 11.10
C GLU A 87 -53.78 5.21 11.08
N LYS A 88 -52.91 5.25 10.07
CA LYS A 88 -51.68 6.07 10.08
C LYS A 88 -51.45 6.89 8.82
N GLY A 89 -52.11 6.58 7.69
CA GLY A 89 -51.84 7.20 6.39
C GLY A 89 -51.92 8.73 6.42
N GLU A 90 -53.08 9.27 6.79
CA GLU A 90 -53.31 10.72 6.82
C GLU A 90 -52.43 11.43 7.87
N LYS A 91 -52.26 10.81 9.04
CA LYS A 91 -51.38 11.33 10.09
C LYS A 91 -49.93 11.45 9.60
N ASN A 92 -49.44 10.47 8.85
CA ASN A 92 -48.09 10.49 8.30
C ASN A 92 -47.95 11.50 7.16
N ARG A 93 -48.98 11.71 6.32
CA ARG A 93 -49.00 12.79 5.32
C ARG A 93 -48.89 14.17 5.97
N GLN A 94 -49.74 14.46 6.95
CA GLN A 94 -49.71 15.75 7.67
C GLN A 94 -48.37 15.97 8.35
N LYS A 95 -47.83 14.94 9.01
CA LYS A 95 -46.50 15.01 9.62
C LYS A 95 -45.40 15.24 8.59
N ALA A 96 -45.48 14.60 7.41
CA ALA A 96 -44.51 14.82 6.34
C ALA A 96 -44.54 16.26 5.82
N MET A 97 -45.73 16.86 5.66
CA MET A 97 -45.87 18.25 5.24
C MET A 97 -45.26 19.22 6.26
N LEU A 98 -45.46 18.98 7.56
CA LEU A 98 -44.84 19.78 8.63
C LEU A 98 -43.31 19.65 8.67
N MET A 99 -42.77 18.51 8.22
CA MET A 99 -41.34 18.23 8.24
C MET A 99 -40.64 18.60 6.93
N ALA A 100 -41.36 19.00 5.88
CA ALA A 100 -40.81 19.21 4.54
C ALA A 100 -39.61 20.18 4.53
N ASP A 101 -39.75 21.33 5.19
CA ASP A 101 -38.70 22.37 5.21
C ASP A 101 -37.63 22.14 6.28
N VAL A 102 -37.95 21.37 7.34
CA VAL A 102 -37.09 21.21 8.52
C VAL A 102 -36.25 19.94 8.45
N ALA A 103 -36.84 18.85 7.95
CA ALA A 103 -36.25 17.53 7.88
C ALA A 103 -36.73 16.81 6.60
N PRO A 104 -36.30 17.26 5.41
CA PRO A 104 -36.78 16.74 4.13
C PRO A 104 -36.56 15.23 3.97
N ASN A 105 -35.50 14.65 4.55
CA ASN A 105 -35.31 13.19 4.58
C ASN A 105 -36.42 12.47 5.37
N LEU A 106 -36.79 12.98 6.56
CA LEU A 106 -37.89 12.41 7.34
C LEU A 106 -39.23 12.56 6.62
N SER A 107 -39.45 13.70 5.95
CA SER A 107 -40.62 13.90 5.10
C SER A 107 -40.66 12.87 3.96
N ALA A 108 -39.55 12.69 3.23
CA ALA A 108 -39.41 11.70 2.18
C ALA A 108 -39.70 10.28 2.67
N TYR A 109 -39.17 9.91 3.85
CA TYR A 109 -39.42 8.61 4.46
C TYR A 109 -40.91 8.38 4.75
N LEU A 110 -41.58 9.34 5.38
CA LEU A 110 -42.99 9.22 5.73
C LEU A 110 -43.87 9.10 4.49
N LEU A 111 -43.57 9.88 3.44
CA LEU A 111 -44.31 9.84 2.17
C LEU A 111 -44.03 8.55 1.40
N ALA A 112 -42.79 8.07 1.38
CA ALA A 112 -42.43 6.81 0.75
C ALA A 112 -43.12 5.63 1.44
N ASP A 113 -43.20 5.64 2.77
CA ASP A 113 -43.92 4.61 3.54
C ASP A 113 -45.42 4.63 3.24
N VAL A 114 -46.04 5.80 3.14
CA VAL A 114 -47.45 5.90 2.71
C VAL A 114 -47.64 5.41 1.28
N ALA A 115 -46.82 5.87 0.33
CA ALA A 115 -46.89 5.45 -1.07
C ALA A 115 -46.72 3.93 -1.25
N LYS A 116 -45.84 3.31 -0.45
CA LYS A 116 -45.66 1.85 -0.42
C LYS A 116 -46.96 1.14 -0.05
N HIS A 117 -47.62 1.57 1.02
CA HIS A 117 -48.87 0.94 1.45
C HIS A 117 -50.02 1.23 0.48
N GLU A 118 -50.07 2.41 -0.15
CA GLU A 118 -51.01 2.68 -1.25
C GLU A 118 -50.82 1.73 -2.43
N GLN A 119 -49.57 1.53 -2.86
CA GLN A 119 -49.25 0.57 -3.93
C GLN A 119 -49.70 -0.85 -3.58
N LEU A 120 -49.41 -1.32 -2.37
CA LEU A 120 -49.75 -2.66 -1.90
C LEU A 120 -51.26 -2.85 -1.68
N ALA A 121 -51.98 -1.77 -1.38
CA ALA A 121 -53.44 -1.72 -1.29
C ALA A 121 -54.13 -1.61 -2.67
N GLU A 122 -53.37 -1.51 -3.76
CA GLU A 122 -53.83 -1.25 -5.14
C GLU A 122 -54.55 0.10 -5.30
N LEU A 123 -54.11 1.12 -4.57
CA LEU A 123 -54.58 2.51 -4.66
C LEU A 123 -53.63 3.35 -5.52
N ASN A 124 -54.09 4.52 -5.98
CA ASN A 124 -53.23 5.46 -6.69
C ASN A 124 -52.20 6.08 -5.73
N PHE A 125 -50.92 5.78 -5.94
CA PHE A 125 -49.80 6.27 -5.12
C PHE A 125 -48.94 7.32 -5.86
N GLY A 126 -49.29 7.67 -7.11
CA GLY A 126 -48.44 8.45 -8.02
C GLY A 126 -48.10 9.84 -7.49
N GLU A 127 -49.07 10.57 -6.95
CA GLU A 127 -48.82 11.89 -6.34
C GLU A 127 -47.94 11.76 -5.09
N THR A 128 -48.21 10.77 -4.23
CA THR A 128 -47.48 10.53 -2.99
C THR A 128 -46.01 10.22 -3.25
N ILE A 129 -45.71 9.31 -4.18
CA ILE A 129 -44.32 8.94 -4.50
C ILE A 129 -43.57 10.09 -5.18
N ASN A 130 -44.23 10.88 -6.03
CA ASN A 130 -43.61 12.05 -6.64
C ASN A 130 -43.25 13.11 -5.60
N TYR A 131 -44.10 13.29 -4.58
CA TYR A 131 -43.80 14.17 -3.47
C TYR A 131 -42.66 13.62 -2.60
N ALA A 132 -42.63 12.30 -2.34
CA ALA A 132 -41.52 11.64 -1.64
C ALA A 132 -40.17 11.85 -2.37
N LYS A 133 -40.15 11.68 -3.70
CA LYS A 133 -38.97 11.93 -4.55
C LYS A 133 -38.51 13.39 -4.46
N LYS A 134 -39.43 14.34 -4.57
CA LYS A 134 -39.12 15.78 -4.43
C LYS A 134 -38.47 16.08 -3.07
N MET A 135 -38.98 15.50 -1.99
CA MET A 135 -38.40 15.67 -0.65
C MET A 135 -37.03 15.00 -0.53
N LEU A 136 -36.84 13.84 -1.17
CA LEU A 136 -35.54 13.16 -1.21
C LEU A 136 -34.50 13.99 -1.98
N ASP A 137 -34.89 14.61 -3.10
CA ASP A 137 -34.03 15.51 -3.87
C ASP A 137 -33.65 16.77 -3.07
N GLN A 138 -34.59 17.33 -2.29
CA GLN A 138 -34.28 18.43 -1.36
C GLN A 138 -33.35 18.00 -0.22
N ALA A 139 -33.33 16.72 0.13
CA ALA A 139 -32.38 16.15 1.07
C ALA A 139 -31.03 15.79 0.42
N SER A 140 -30.84 16.02 -0.89
CA SER A 140 -29.56 15.79 -1.56
C SER A 140 -28.47 16.65 -0.93
N GLY A 141 -27.40 15.99 -0.47
CA GLY A 141 -26.31 16.63 0.30
C GLY A 141 -26.35 16.35 1.81
N ILE A 142 -27.44 15.80 2.36
CA ILE A 142 -27.42 15.24 3.72
C ILE A 142 -26.62 13.93 3.69
N PRO A 143 -25.49 13.81 4.42
CA PRO A 143 -24.70 12.59 4.36
C PRO A 143 -25.42 11.40 5.00
N LYS A 144 -25.29 10.23 4.39
CA LYS A 144 -25.95 8.99 4.81
C LYS A 144 -25.10 8.24 5.82
N PHE A 145 -25.22 8.58 7.11
CA PHE A 145 -24.36 8.03 8.18
C PHE A 145 -24.88 6.75 8.82
N ASN A 146 -26.12 6.34 8.58
CA ASN A 146 -26.72 5.14 9.17
C ASN A 146 -27.82 4.54 8.27
N PRO A 147 -28.25 3.29 8.50
CA PRO A 147 -29.24 2.63 7.66
C PRO A 147 -30.58 3.38 7.59
N SER A 148 -31.02 4.03 8.67
CA SER A 148 -32.30 4.77 8.67
C SER A 148 -32.30 5.93 7.68
N SER A 149 -31.16 6.58 7.47
CA SER A 149 -31.02 7.67 6.49
C SER A 149 -31.20 7.24 5.04
N MET A 150 -31.18 5.92 4.77
CA MET A 150 -31.32 5.30 3.45
C MET A 150 -32.73 4.74 3.20
N LEU A 151 -33.60 4.69 4.21
CA LEU A 151 -34.90 4.02 4.10
C LEU A 151 -35.84 4.66 3.09
N ALA A 152 -35.89 5.99 3.02
CA ALA A 152 -36.76 6.68 2.07
C ALA A 152 -36.43 6.28 0.62
N GLU A 153 -35.15 6.32 0.27
CA GLU A 153 -34.64 5.91 -1.04
C GLU A 153 -34.87 4.42 -1.30
N ALA A 154 -34.59 3.56 -0.32
CA ALA A 154 -34.83 2.13 -0.42
C ALA A 154 -36.31 1.81 -0.70
N MET A 155 -37.24 2.48 -0.01
CA MET A 155 -38.69 2.32 -0.22
C MET A 155 -39.13 2.81 -1.60
N ILE A 156 -38.65 3.97 -2.04
CA ILE A 156 -38.94 4.49 -3.38
C ILE A 156 -38.46 3.50 -4.46
N LEU A 157 -37.24 2.97 -4.32
CA LEU A 157 -36.72 1.94 -5.22
C LEU A 157 -37.56 0.67 -5.20
N GLY A 158 -37.96 0.20 -4.02
CA GLY A 158 -38.83 -0.97 -3.87
C GLY A 158 -40.18 -0.81 -4.54
N ILE A 159 -40.80 0.38 -4.40
CA ILE A 159 -42.07 0.72 -5.07
C ILE A 159 -41.90 0.67 -6.58
N GLN A 160 -40.88 1.35 -7.11
CA GLN A 160 -40.64 1.39 -8.55
C GLN A 160 -40.31 0.00 -9.11
N LYS A 161 -39.54 -0.81 -8.38
CA LYS A 161 -39.21 -2.18 -8.79
C LYS A 161 -40.46 -3.04 -8.94
N ARG A 162 -41.35 -3.06 -7.93
CA ARG A 162 -42.62 -3.78 -7.99
C ARG A 162 -43.56 -3.29 -9.09
N GLU A 163 -43.49 -2.00 -9.44
CA GLU A 163 -44.24 -1.43 -10.56
C GLU A 163 -43.68 -1.93 -11.90
N THR A 164 -42.36 -1.89 -12.07
CA THR A 164 -41.70 -2.36 -13.30
C THR A 164 -41.84 -3.87 -13.51
N GLU A 165 -41.90 -4.67 -12.45
CA GLU A 165 -42.11 -6.13 -12.53
C GLU A 165 -43.48 -6.51 -13.11
N LYS A 166 -44.47 -5.61 -13.05
CA LYS A 166 -45.79 -5.80 -13.66
C LYS A 166 -45.82 -5.47 -15.15
N MET A 167 -44.79 -4.81 -15.66
CA MET A 167 -44.73 -4.38 -17.05
C MET A 167 -44.02 -5.46 -17.90
N PRO A 168 -44.59 -5.90 -19.03
CA PRO A 168 -43.95 -6.90 -19.88
C PRO A 168 -42.74 -6.30 -20.60
N MET A 169 -41.60 -6.99 -20.56
CA MET A 169 -40.43 -6.64 -21.37
C MET A 169 -40.76 -6.72 -22.87
N PRO A 170 -40.35 -5.73 -23.70
CA PRO A 170 -40.48 -5.82 -25.14
C PRO A 170 -39.79 -7.06 -25.68
N ALA A 171 -40.28 -7.56 -26.82
CA ALA A 171 -39.68 -8.70 -27.51
C ALA A 171 -38.20 -8.41 -27.86
N MET A 172 -37.32 -9.41 -27.70
CA MET A 172 -35.87 -9.26 -27.89
C MET A 172 -35.53 -8.82 -29.32
N GLU A 173 -36.31 -9.27 -30.31
CA GLU A 173 -36.19 -8.93 -31.72
C GLU A 173 -36.38 -7.42 -31.95
N LYS A 174 -37.36 -6.84 -31.26
CA LYS A 174 -37.69 -5.40 -31.33
C LYS A 174 -36.62 -4.55 -30.64
N ILE A 175 -36.02 -5.06 -29.58
CA ILE A 175 -34.89 -4.40 -28.90
C ILE A 175 -33.65 -4.46 -29.79
N ALA A 176 -33.32 -5.63 -30.34
CA ALA A 176 -32.16 -5.84 -31.20
C ALA A 176 -32.20 -4.97 -32.47
N SER A 177 -33.36 -4.84 -33.12
CA SER A 177 -33.56 -3.93 -34.27
C SER A 177 -33.37 -2.45 -33.87
N SER A 178 -33.80 -2.07 -32.67
CA SER A 178 -33.75 -0.69 -32.19
C SER A 178 -32.35 -0.26 -31.73
N VAL A 179 -31.50 -1.18 -31.25
CA VAL A 179 -30.13 -0.90 -30.79
C VAL A 179 -29.27 -0.23 -31.87
N ALA A 180 -29.46 -0.59 -33.14
CA ALA A 180 -28.71 0.01 -34.25
C ALA A 180 -28.93 1.53 -34.36
N SER A 181 -30.11 2.00 -33.98
CA SER A 181 -30.49 3.43 -33.98
C SER A 181 -30.21 4.15 -32.66
N ASP A 182 -29.95 3.41 -31.58
CA ASP A 182 -29.88 3.92 -30.21
C ASP A 182 -28.85 3.11 -29.39
N PRO A 183 -27.56 3.48 -29.42
CA PRO A 183 -26.50 2.74 -28.72
C PRO A 183 -26.66 2.70 -27.20
N ASP A 184 -27.33 3.69 -26.60
CA ASP A 184 -27.56 3.72 -25.15
C ASP A 184 -28.61 2.70 -24.71
N LEU A 185 -29.48 2.27 -25.63
CA LEU A 185 -30.37 1.14 -25.42
C LEU A 185 -29.62 -0.14 -25.08
N LEU A 186 -28.54 -0.45 -25.79
CA LEU A 186 -27.75 -1.65 -25.54
C LEU A 186 -27.13 -1.64 -24.14
N LYS A 187 -26.61 -0.48 -23.72
CA LYS A 187 -25.97 -0.32 -22.41
C LYS A 187 -26.96 -0.54 -21.28
N ASN A 188 -28.14 0.09 -21.37
CA ASN A 188 -29.19 -0.09 -20.36
C ASN A 188 -29.78 -1.50 -20.43
N TYR A 189 -29.92 -2.08 -21.62
CA TYR A 189 -30.42 -3.43 -21.78
C TYR A 189 -29.48 -4.49 -21.17
N ALA A 190 -28.17 -4.28 -21.23
CA ALA A 190 -27.17 -5.11 -20.56
C ALA A 190 -27.42 -5.29 -19.06
N LEU A 191 -27.98 -4.28 -18.42
CA LEU A 191 -28.26 -4.28 -16.98
C LEU A 191 -29.57 -4.99 -16.63
N VAL A 192 -30.47 -5.22 -17.58
CA VAL A 192 -31.79 -5.80 -17.30
C VAL A 192 -31.97 -7.19 -17.93
N LEU A 193 -31.14 -7.53 -18.93
CA LEU A 193 -31.17 -8.83 -19.58
C LEU A 193 -30.66 -9.93 -18.63
N ASP A 194 -31.43 -11.03 -18.53
CA ASP A 194 -30.98 -12.23 -17.85
C ASP A 194 -29.84 -12.88 -18.65
N GLU A 195 -28.77 -13.27 -17.96
CA GLU A 195 -27.59 -13.89 -18.56
C GLU A 195 -27.95 -15.09 -19.45
N ASN A 196 -28.97 -15.88 -19.07
CA ASN A 196 -29.40 -17.06 -19.84
C ASN A 196 -30.02 -16.72 -21.20
N LYS A 197 -30.49 -15.48 -21.40
CA LYS A 197 -31.08 -15.00 -22.66
C LYS A 197 -30.09 -14.20 -23.50
N ARG A 198 -28.87 -14.01 -23.00
CA ARG A 198 -27.90 -13.10 -23.61
C ARG A 198 -27.42 -13.56 -24.97
N GLU A 199 -27.11 -14.85 -25.11
CA GLU A 199 -26.63 -15.41 -26.38
C GLU A 199 -27.73 -15.35 -27.45
N ASP A 200 -28.97 -15.69 -27.08
CA ASP A 200 -30.14 -15.55 -27.95
C ASP A 200 -30.29 -14.12 -28.45
N PHE A 201 -30.24 -13.14 -27.54
CA PHE A 201 -30.34 -11.73 -27.90
C PHE A 201 -29.22 -11.27 -28.84
N ILE A 202 -27.96 -11.65 -28.56
CA ILE A 202 -26.82 -11.30 -29.42
C ILE A 202 -26.98 -11.94 -30.81
N ASN A 203 -27.53 -13.15 -30.91
CA ASN A 203 -27.75 -13.83 -32.19
C ASN A 203 -28.81 -13.15 -33.07
N LEU A 204 -29.71 -12.35 -32.49
CA LEU A 204 -30.66 -11.52 -33.25
C LEU A 204 -30.00 -10.31 -33.93
N MET A 205 -28.78 -9.93 -33.52
CA MET A 205 -28.04 -8.83 -34.12
C MET A 205 -27.28 -9.29 -35.39
N PRO A 206 -27.00 -8.38 -36.33
CA PRO A 206 -26.11 -8.64 -37.47
C PRO A 206 -24.76 -9.20 -37.03
N GLU A 207 -24.25 -10.21 -37.73
CA GLU A 207 -23.03 -10.96 -37.34
C GLU A 207 -21.83 -10.04 -37.05
N ASN A 208 -21.66 -8.99 -37.85
CA ASN A 208 -20.57 -8.01 -37.71
C ASN A 208 -20.69 -7.11 -36.46
N GLN A 209 -21.83 -7.09 -35.77
CA GLN A 209 -22.07 -6.29 -34.55
C GLN A 209 -22.02 -7.13 -33.27
N ARG A 210 -22.18 -8.46 -33.37
CA ARG A 210 -22.36 -9.36 -32.22
C ARG A 210 -21.24 -9.27 -31.19
N GLN A 211 -19.99 -9.26 -31.64
CA GLN A 211 -18.84 -9.21 -30.74
C GLN A 211 -18.79 -7.88 -29.96
N MET A 212 -18.91 -6.75 -30.66
CA MET A 212 -18.90 -5.44 -30.01
C MET A 212 -20.07 -5.31 -29.04
N ALA A 213 -21.26 -5.81 -29.43
CA ALA A 213 -22.42 -5.80 -28.54
C ALA A 213 -22.16 -6.61 -27.26
N SER A 214 -21.58 -7.81 -27.40
CA SER A 214 -21.16 -8.63 -26.25
C SER A 214 -20.20 -7.89 -25.33
N ILE A 215 -19.19 -7.20 -25.88
CA ILE A 215 -18.18 -6.48 -25.10
C ILE A 215 -18.79 -5.27 -24.38
N ILE A 216 -19.63 -4.48 -25.06
CA ILE A 216 -20.33 -3.34 -24.44
C ILE A 216 -21.19 -3.84 -23.28
N MET A 217 -21.96 -4.91 -23.49
CA MET A 217 -22.81 -5.45 -22.44
C MET A 217 -21.98 -5.99 -21.25
N ASP A 218 -20.83 -6.62 -21.49
CA ASP A 218 -19.93 -7.10 -20.42
C ASP A 218 -19.33 -5.92 -19.65
N HIS A 219 -18.90 -4.87 -20.36
CA HIS A 219 -18.37 -3.65 -19.77
C HIS A 219 -19.39 -2.94 -18.87
N GLU A 220 -20.61 -2.72 -19.35
CA GLU A 220 -21.65 -2.03 -18.58
C GLU A 220 -22.06 -2.83 -17.35
N LEU A 221 -22.03 -4.16 -17.43
CA LEU A 221 -22.42 -5.04 -16.34
C LEU A 221 -21.31 -5.21 -15.28
N ALA A 222 -20.04 -5.18 -15.68
CA ALA A 222 -18.91 -5.47 -14.78
C ALA A 222 -18.86 -4.64 -13.48
N PRO A 223 -19.15 -3.32 -13.45
CA PRO A 223 -19.22 -2.55 -12.21
C PRO A 223 -20.21 -3.09 -11.17
N PHE A 224 -21.24 -3.83 -11.62
CA PHE A 224 -22.28 -4.43 -10.80
C PHE A 224 -21.93 -5.85 -10.33
N LEU A 225 -20.82 -6.41 -10.82
CA LEU A 225 -20.39 -7.78 -10.55
C LEU A 225 -19.15 -7.88 -9.65
N LYS A 226 -18.91 -6.88 -8.80
CA LYS A 226 -17.79 -6.91 -7.85
C LYS A 226 -18.03 -7.95 -6.77
N GLU A 227 -17.02 -8.79 -6.49
CA GLU A 227 -17.11 -9.96 -5.60
C GLU A 227 -17.71 -9.65 -4.22
N LYS A 228 -17.44 -8.45 -3.68
CA LYS A 228 -17.92 -8.02 -2.36
C LYS A 228 -19.44 -7.79 -2.31
N TYR A 229 -20.11 -7.65 -3.45
CA TYR A 229 -21.46 -7.07 -3.56
C TYR A 229 -22.50 -7.98 -4.21
N ILE A 230 -22.12 -9.20 -4.58
CA ILE A 230 -22.92 -10.08 -5.42
C ILE A 230 -23.48 -11.28 -4.68
N ASN A 231 -24.65 -11.75 -5.11
CA ASN A 231 -25.22 -13.03 -4.69
C ASN A 231 -24.63 -14.19 -5.55
N GLU A 232 -25.06 -15.43 -5.31
CA GLU A 232 -24.57 -16.60 -6.05
C GLU A 232 -24.86 -16.55 -7.55
N LYS A 233 -26.02 -16.03 -7.97
CA LYS A 233 -26.38 -15.88 -9.39
C LYS A 233 -25.45 -14.89 -10.07
N ASP A 234 -25.23 -13.73 -9.43
CA ASP A 234 -24.33 -12.69 -9.91
C ASP A 234 -22.87 -13.17 -9.92
N LYS A 235 -22.46 -14.06 -9.00
CA LYS A 235 -21.13 -14.68 -9.00
C LYS A 235 -20.90 -15.58 -10.21
N TRP A 236 -21.90 -16.36 -10.61
CA TRP A 236 -21.81 -17.12 -11.86
C TRP A 236 -21.71 -16.19 -13.08
N GLN A 237 -22.52 -15.13 -13.10
CA GLN A 237 -22.45 -14.10 -14.15
C GLN A 237 -21.06 -13.43 -14.20
N GLN A 238 -20.46 -13.11 -13.04
CA GLN A 238 -19.11 -12.57 -12.94
C GLN A 238 -18.07 -13.46 -13.61
N LEU A 239 -18.11 -14.78 -13.36
CA LEU A 239 -17.19 -15.73 -13.97
C LEU A 239 -17.35 -15.81 -15.50
N LEU A 240 -18.58 -15.75 -16.00
CA LEU A 240 -18.86 -15.76 -17.44
C LEU A 240 -18.37 -14.48 -18.13
N VAL A 241 -18.63 -13.31 -17.54
CA VAL A 241 -18.13 -12.01 -18.04
C VAL A 241 -16.60 -12.01 -18.04
N GLN A 242 -15.99 -12.51 -16.95
CA GLN A 242 -14.54 -12.64 -16.86
C GLN A 242 -14.02 -13.54 -17.99
N ASP A 243 -14.54 -14.75 -18.16
CA ASP A 243 -14.08 -15.70 -19.19
C ASP A 243 -14.27 -15.15 -20.62
N ARG A 244 -15.39 -14.49 -20.92
CA ARG A 244 -15.59 -13.86 -22.23
C ARG A 244 -14.60 -12.73 -22.49
N ALA A 245 -14.46 -11.78 -21.56
CA ALA A 245 -13.52 -10.68 -21.71
C ALA A 245 -12.08 -11.19 -21.86
N SER A 246 -11.73 -12.23 -21.10
CA SER A 246 -10.44 -12.94 -21.17
C SER A 246 -10.18 -13.56 -22.53
N ARG A 247 -11.18 -14.29 -23.04
CA ARG A 247 -11.13 -14.99 -24.32
C ARG A 247 -11.04 -14.00 -25.48
N ASP A 248 -11.81 -12.92 -25.43
CA ASP A 248 -11.81 -11.88 -26.47
C ASP A 248 -10.52 -11.07 -26.46
N LEU A 249 -9.99 -10.74 -25.28
CA LEU A 249 -8.68 -10.10 -25.17
C LEU A 249 -7.56 -11.04 -25.63
N GLY A 250 -7.61 -12.34 -25.31
CA GLY A 250 -6.66 -13.35 -25.80
C GLY A 250 -6.75 -13.60 -27.30
N LYS A 251 -7.94 -13.59 -27.88
CA LYS A 251 -8.14 -13.60 -29.33
C LYS A 251 -7.55 -12.35 -29.98
N ALA A 252 -7.73 -11.18 -29.37
CA ALA A 252 -7.15 -9.93 -29.85
C ALA A 252 -5.61 -9.94 -29.85
N VAL A 253 -4.98 -10.60 -28.86
CA VAL A 253 -3.52 -10.85 -28.85
C VAL A 253 -3.09 -11.75 -30.02
N ASN A 254 -3.84 -12.83 -30.28
CA ASN A 254 -3.39 -13.91 -31.16
C ASN A 254 -3.78 -13.73 -32.65
N LEU A 255 -4.95 -13.15 -32.94
CA LEU A 255 -5.58 -13.30 -34.25
C LEU A 255 -5.35 -12.14 -35.23
N GLN A 256 -4.43 -11.20 -34.99
CA GLN A 256 -4.16 -10.05 -35.89
C GLN A 256 -5.38 -9.18 -36.25
N PHE A 257 -6.58 -9.48 -35.73
CA PHE A 257 -7.76 -8.65 -35.93
C PHE A 257 -7.47 -7.26 -35.38
N ALA A 258 -7.81 -6.25 -36.17
CA ALA A 258 -7.76 -4.85 -35.80
C ALA A 258 -8.82 -4.56 -34.74
N VAL A 259 -8.69 -5.17 -33.56
CA VAL A 259 -9.46 -4.80 -32.39
C VAL A 259 -9.05 -3.37 -32.07
N ASP A 260 -10.00 -2.46 -32.26
CA ASP A 260 -9.73 -1.04 -32.17
C ASP A 260 -9.34 -0.65 -30.73
N LYS A 261 -8.76 0.54 -30.59
CA LYS A 261 -8.33 1.04 -29.28
C LYS A 261 -9.48 1.10 -28.26
N PRO A 262 -10.70 1.54 -28.62
CA PRO A 262 -11.87 1.48 -27.74
C PRO A 262 -12.16 0.07 -27.20
N THR A 263 -12.14 -0.96 -28.04
CA THR A 263 -12.48 -2.33 -27.63
C THR A 263 -11.49 -2.89 -26.60
N VAL A 264 -10.19 -2.69 -26.81
CA VAL A 264 -9.17 -3.14 -25.84
C VAL A 264 -9.35 -2.44 -24.51
N LYS A 265 -9.66 -1.15 -24.55
CA LYS A 265 -9.92 -0.36 -23.36
C LYS A 265 -11.14 -0.91 -22.61
N LEU A 266 -12.26 -1.14 -23.30
CA LEU A 266 -13.47 -1.72 -22.71
C LEU A 266 -13.21 -3.09 -22.07
N LEU A 267 -12.48 -3.98 -22.75
CA LEU A 267 -12.12 -5.30 -22.21
C LEU A 267 -11.24 -5.21 -20.95
N CYS A 268 -10.26 -4.29 -20.95
CA CYS A 268 -9.41 -4.07 -19.76
C CYS A 268 -10.20 -3.43 -18.62
N GLU A 269 -11.07 -2.45 -18.91
CA GLU A 269 -11.99 -1.84 -17.94
C GLU A 269 -12.99 -2.87 -17.39
N THR A 270 -13.48 -3.79 -18.22
CA THR A 270 -14.33 -4.91 -17.79
C THR A 270 -13.62 -5.77 -16.75
N LEU A 271 -12.41 -6.25 -17.08
CA LEU A 271 -11.59 -7.06 -16.16
C LEU A 271 -11.16 -6.28 -14.91
N LYS A 272 -10.94 -4.97 -15.03
CA LYS A 272 -10.69 -4.05 -13.91
C LYS A 272 -11.89 -3.97 -12.97
N HIS A 273 -13.08 -3.74 -13.52
CA HIS A 273 -14.29 -3.51 -12.76
C HIS A 273 -14.77 -4.74 -11.99
N ILE A 274 -14.46 -5.94 -12.49
CA ILE A 274 -14.73 -7.22 -11.79
C ILE A 274 -13.91 -7.33 -10.49
N GLU A 275 -12.76 -6.64 -10.40
CA GLU A 275 -11.86 -6.60 -9.23
C GLU A 275 -11.42 -7.98 -8.71
N SER A 276 -11.46 -9.03 -9.54
CA SER A 276 -11.00 -10.36 -9.14
C SER A 276 -9.49 -10.53 -9.36
N ASP A 277 -8.85 -11.23 -8.44
CA ASP A 277 -7.41 -11.52 -8.51
C ASP A 277 -7.01 -12.27 -9.78
N ASP A 278 -7.89 -13.13 -10.26
CA ASP A 278 -7.69 -13.90 -11.46
C ASP A 278 -7.77 -13.02 -12.72
N SER A 279 -8.58 -11.95 -12.69
CA SER A 279 -8.63 -10.95 -13.77
C SER A 279 -7.30 -10.20 -13.88
N ILE A 280 -6.70 -9.81 -12.75
CA ILE A 280 -5.38 -9.15 -12.73
C ILE A 280 -4.28 -10.10 -13.21
N LYS A 281 -4.21 -11.33 -12.68
CA LYS A 281 -3.22 -12.34 -13.13
C LYS A 281 -3.33 -12.62 -14.62
N LEU A 282 -4.56 -12.65 -15.13
CA LEU A 282 -4.78 -12.86 -16.54
C LEU A 282 -4.32 -11.66 -17.36
N LEU A 283 -4.67 -10.43 -16.98
CA LEU A 283 -4.16 -9.23 -17.67
C LEU A 283 -2.62 -9.23 -17.70
N GLN A 284 -1.97 -9.66 -16.62
CA GLN A 284 -0.51 -9.85 -16.59
C GLN A 284 -0.04 -10.89 -17.59
N LYS A 285 -0.66 -12.07 -17.59
CA LYS A 285 -0.34 -13.16 -18.52
C LYS A 285 -0.51 -12.71 -19.97
N LEU A 286 -1.62 -12.04 -20.29
CA LEU A 286 -1.93 -11.52 -21.61
C LEU A 286 -0.97 -10.39 -22.02
N GLY A 287 -0.59 -9.53 -21.07
CA GLY A 287 0.48 -8.55 -21.26
C GLY A 287 1.78 -9.22 -21.70
N PHE A 288 2.18 -10.33 -21.09
CA PHE A 288 3.41 -11.03 -21.46
C PHE A 288 3.29 -11.94 -22.69
N GLN A 289 2.11 -12.45 -23.03
CA GLN A 289 1.93 -13.35 -24.18
C GLN A 289 2.20 -12.67 -25.53
N GLY A 290 1.99 -11.35 -25.62
CA GLY A 290 2.33 -10.55 -26.80
C GLY A 290 3.83 -10.45 -27.11
N LEU A 291 4.69 -10.72 -26.12
CA LEU A 291 6.15 -10.61 -26.22
C LEU A 291 6.83 -11.85 -26.84
N ALA A 292 6.07 -12.88 -27.20
CA ALA A 292 6.62 -13.99 -27.97
C ALA A 292 7.15 -13.45 -29.31
N SER A 293 8.43 -13.70 -29.60
CA SER A 293 9.11 -13.22 -30.81
C SER A 293 8.32 -13.62 -32.06
N GLU A 294 7.90 -12.64 -32.84
CA GLU A 294 7.19 -12.83 -34.11
C GLU A 294 8.16 -12.54 -35.25
N LYS A 295 8.19 -13.41 -36.28
CA LYS A 295 9.15 -13.26 -37.39
C LYS A 295 8.83 -12.05 -38.29
N ASP A 296 7.56 -11.68 -38.34
CA ASP A 296 7.04 -10.55 -39.13
C ASP A 296 7.05 -9.26 -38.29
N LEU A 297 7.80 -8.26 -38.75
CA LEU A 297 7.99 -6.99 -38.05
C LEU A 297 6.70 -6.20 -37.86
N GLU A 298 5.81 -6.19 -38.86
CA GLU A 298 4.55 -5.43 -38.77
C GLU A 298 3.62 -6.07 -37.74
N LYS A 299 3.52 -7.41 -37.75
CA LYS A 299 2.76 -8.17 -36.76
C LYS A 299 3.35 -8.01 -35.37
N HIS A 300 4.68 -8.00 -35.25
CA HIS A 300 5.37 -7.76 -34.00
C HIS A 300 5.08 -6.37 -33.42
N LEU A 301 5.16 -5.31 -34.23
CA LEU A 301 4.83 -3.94 -33.80
C LEU A 301 3.37 -3.78 -33.40
N LYS A 302 2.44 -4.46 -34.08
CA LYS A 302 1.02 -4.53 -33.69
C LYS A 302 0.85 -5.18 -32.32
N LYS A 303 1.54 -6.30 -32.05
CA LYS A 303 1.55 -6.96 -30.74
C LYS A 303 2.09 -6.05 -29.63
N ILE A 304 3.23 -5.38 -29.86
CA ILE A 304 3.80 -4.42 -28.89
C ILE A 304 2.83 -3.28 -28.60
N SER A 305 2.20 -2.72 -29.64
CA SER A 305 1.21 -1.64 -29.49
C SER A 305 -0.02 -2.10 -28.69
N PHE A 306 -0.43 -3.35 -28.87
CA PHE A 306 -1.52 -3.96 -28.13
C PHE A 306 -1.15 -4.18 -26.65
N GLU A 307 0.02 -4.76 -26.39
CA GLU A 307 0.54 -4.97 -25.04
C GLU A 307 0.75 -3.66 -24.28
N ALA A 308 1.29 -2.63 -24.94
CA ALA A 308 1.42 -1.30 -24.35
C ALA A 308 0.07 -0.75 -23.86
N ARG A 309 -1.05 -1.10 -24.50
CA ARG A 309 -2.37 -0.71 -24.00
C ARG A 309 -2.72 -1.49 -22.73
N ILE A 310 -2.57 -2.82 -22.73
CA ILE A 310 -2.84 -3.65 -21.54
C ILE A 310 -1.99 -3.22 -20.35
N ILE A 311 -0.67 -3.04 -20.56
CA ILE A 311 0.27 -2.64 -19.50
C ILE A 311 -0.06 -1.25 -18.96
N LYS A 312 -0.47 -0.33 -19.82
CA LYS A 312 -0.95 0.99 -19.40
C LYS A 312 -2.14 0.84 -18.45
N GLU A 313 -3.18 0.12 -18.88
CA GLU A 313 -4.38 -0.06 -18.05
C GLU A 313 -4.03 -0.78 -16.74
N LEU A 314 -3.17 -1.81 -16.77
CA LEU A 314 -2.64 -2.46 -15.57
C LEU A 314 -1.92 -1.52 -14.61
N ALA A 315 -1.10 -0.61 -15.13
CA ALA A 315 -0.41 0.38 -14.32
C ALA A 315 -1.38 1.41 -13.70
N GLU A 316 -2.51 1.67 -14.31
CA GLU A 316 -3.59 2.49 -13.74
C GLU A 316 -4.40 1.73 -12.67
N ILE A 317 -4.46 0.40 -12.76
CA ILE A 317 -5.18 -0.47 -11.81
C ILE A 317 -4.36 -0.75 -10.55
N ASP A 318 -3.14 -1.28 -10.71
CA ASP A 318 -2.22 -1.61 -9.62
C ASP A 318 -0.89 -0.91 -9.91
N SER A 319 -0.73 0.29 -9.34
CA SER A 319 0.44 1.14 -9.59
C SER A 319 1.75 0.38 -9.32
N ALA A 320 1.82 -0.44 -8.27
CA ALA A 320 3.07 -1.12 -7.91
C ALA A 320 3.41 -2.27 -8.87
N LYS A 321 2.47 -3.19 -9.08
CA LYS A 321 2.70 -4.33 -9.98
C LYS A 321 2.80 -3.88 -11.42
N GLY A 322 1.89 -3.01 -11.85
CA GLY A 322 1.90 -2.42 -13.17
C GLY A 322 3.20 -1.68 -13.46
N SER A 323 3.74 -0.90 -12.52
CA SER A 323 5.05 -0.24 -12.70
C SER A 323 6.21 -1.23 -12.85
N SER A 324 6.21 -2.34 -12.11
CA SER A 324 7.19 -3.41 -12.31
C SER A 324 7.09 -4.06 -13.69
N LEU A 325 5.86 -4.27 -14.19
CA LEU A 325 5.62 -4.77 -15.54
C LEU A 325 6.08 -3.77 -16.61
N VAL A 326 5.79 -2.49 -16.39
CA VAL A 326 6.28 -1.40 -17.25
C VAL A 326 7.81 -1.42 -17.30
N MET A 327 8.52 -1.60 -16.19
CA MET A 327 9.99 -1.70 -16.20
C MET A 327 10.48 -2.88 -17.04
N LYS A 328 9.86 -4.05 -16.91
CA LYS A 328 10.18 -5.24 -17.73
C LYS A 328 9.88 -5.02 -19.21
N PHE A 329 8.78 -4.33 -19.51
CA PHE A 329 8.42 -3.92 -20.85
C PHE A 329 9.50 -2.99 -21.40
N LEU A 330 9.79 -1.87 -20.74
CA LEU A 330 10.78 -0.86 -21.16
C LEU A 330 12.19 -1.42 -21.45
N GLY A 331 12.59 -2.52 -20.81
CA GLY A 331 13.85 -3.23 -21.11
C GLY A 331 13.90 -3.93 -22.47
N LYS A 332 12.80 -3.96 -23.24
CA LYS A 332 12.75 -4.59 -24.57
C LYS A 332 13.27 -3.65 -25.66
N LYS A 333 14.09 -4.19 -26.55
CA LYS A 333 14.74 -3.44 -27.64
C LYS A 333 13.73 -2.88 -28.65
N GLU A 334 12.67 -3.62 -28.94
CA GLU A 334 11.73 -3.37 -30.05
C GLU A 334 10.65 -2.32 -29.75
N ILE A 335 10.61 -1.74 -28.55
CA ILE A 335 9.54 -0.81 -28.18
C ILE A 335 9.59 0.47 -29.03
N PRO A 336 8.47 0.97 -29.58
CA PRO A 336 8.44 2.28 -30.20
C PRO A 336 8.79 3.43 -29.24
N ALA A 337 9.59 4.41 -29.69
CA ALA A 337 10.03 5.58 -28.91
C ALA A 337 8.89 6.29 -28.15
N ARG A 338 7.76 6.49 -28.81
CA ARG A 338 6.55 7.08 -28.22
C ARG A 338 6.05 6.36 -26.97
N PHE A 339 6.08 5.02 -26.97
CA PHE A 339 5.62 4.22 -25.84
C PHE A 339 6.63 4.23 -24.71
N PHE A 340 7.92 4.13 -25.05
CA PHE A 340 9.00 4.24 -24.09
C PHE A 340 8.88 5.54 -23.27
N ARG A 341 8.77 6.69 -23.95
CA ARG A 341 8.57 8.00 -23.31
C ARG A 341 7.34 8.05 -22.44
N TYR A 342 6.20 7.65 -22.99
CA TYR A 342 4.92 7.66 -22.28
C TYR A 342 5.02 6.91 -20.95
N PHE A 343 5.58 5.71 -20.98
CA PHE A 343 5.73 4.88 -19.80
C PHE A 343 6.76 5.42 -18.82
N CYS A 344 7.91 5.93 -19.28
CA CYS A 344 8.87 6.58 -18.38
C CYS A 344 8.23 7.78 -17.67
N LEU A 345 7.50 8.65 -18.37
CA LEU A 345 6.80 9.79 -17.76
C LEU A 345 5.73 9.34 -16.75
N ASN A 346 4.98 8.27 -17.08
CA ASN A 346 4.01 7.68 -16.15
C ASN A 346 4.70 7.18 -14.86
N LEU A 347 5.85 6.50 -14.99
CA LEU A 347 6.62 6.02 -13.84
C LEU A 347 7.25 7.14 -13.02
N ILE A 348 7.67 8.24 -13.65
CA ILE A 348 8.16 9.45 -12.95
C ILE A 348 7.03 10.06 -12.12
N ASN A 349 5.85 10.24 -12.71
CA ASN A 349 4.68 10.80 -12.01
C ASN A 349 4.22 9.93 -10.82
N LYS A 350 4.61 8.66 -10.79
CA LYS A 350 4.34 7.70 -9.72
C LYS A 350 5.52 7.49 -8.76
N ASN A 351 6.59 8.29 -8.88
CA ASN A 351 7.82 8.21 -8.08
C ASN A 351 8.54 6.83 -8.17
N PHE A 352 8.33 6.06 -9.24
CA PHE A 352 9.07 4.82 -9.51
C PHE A 352 10.41 5.09 -10.20
N LEU A 353 10.45 6.10 -11.06
CA LEU A 353 11.65 6.57 -11.72
C LEU A 353 12.00 7.99 -11.26
N THR A 354 13.29 8.30 -11.19
CA THR A 354 13.77 9.64 -10.83
C THR A 354 13.27 10.71 -11.81
N SER A 355 12.93 11.89 -11.30
CA SER A 355 12.53 13.04 -12.11
C SER A 355 13.64 13.53 -13.05
N ASN A 356 14.90 13.27 -12.70
CA ASN A 356 16.07 13.56 -13.54
C ASN A 356 16.01 12.89 -14.92
N LEU A 357 15.28 11.77 -15.04
CA LEU A 357 15.09 11.07 -16.32
C LEU A 357 14.47 11.96 -17.41
N GLN A 358 13.66 12.96 -17.05
CA GLN A 358 13.01 13.86 -18.01
C GLN A 358 14.02 14.57 -18.92
N LYS A 359 15.24 14.86 -18.42
CA LYS A 359 16.30 15.51 -19.20
C LYS A 359 16.75 14.68 -20.41
N PHE A 360 16.63 13.36 -20.33
CA PHE A 360 17.03 12.45 -21.41
C PHE A 360 15.88 12.11 -22.37
N LEU A 361 14.62 12.16 -21.90
CA LEU A 361 13.48 11.73 -22.70
C LEU A 361 13.16 12.68 -23.87
N GLY A 362 13.65 13.93 -23.83
CA GLY A 362 13.40 14.94 -24.87
C GLY A 362 14.10 14.66 -26.21
N ASP A 363 15.17 13.86 -26.22
CA ASP A 363 15.96 13.55 -27.42
C ASP A 363 15.90 12.05 -27.76
N ASP A 364 15.44 11.71 -28.97
CA ASP A 364 15.30 10.33 -29.45
C ASP A 364 16.64 9.58 -29.43
N ASN A 365 17.76 10.29 -29.55
CA ASN A 365 19.09 9.69 -29.55
C ASN A 365 19.45 9.05 -28.21
N HIS A 366 18.87 9.51 -27.08
CA HIS A 366 19.12 8.90 -25.76
C HIS A 366 18.33 7.60 -25.54
N LEU A 367 17.26 7.34 -26.30
CA LEU A 367 16.38 6.20 -26.03
C LEU A 367 17.07 4.83 -26.16
N PRO A 368 17.96 4.57 -27.13
CA PRO A 368 18.73 3.33 -27.18
C PRO A 368 19.57 3.09 -25.93
N PHE A 369 20.23 4.14 -25.41
CA PHE A 369 21.00 4.08 -24.17
C PHE A 369 20.11 3.72 -22.99
N LEU A 370 19.00 4.45 -22.80
CA LEU A 370 18.07 4.23 -21.70
C LEU A 370 17.48 2.80 -21.71
N ARG A 371 17.11 2.28 -22.88
CA ARG A 371 16.61 0.89 -23.02
C ARG A 371 17.64 -0.13 -22.61
N LYS A 372 18.88 0.03 -23.09
CA LYS A 372 19.98 -0.88 -22.75
C LYS A 372 20.24 -0.85 -21.24
N LEU A 373 20.22 0.34 -20.64
CA LEU A 373 20.40 0.51 -19.20
C LEU A 373 19.29 -0.18 -18.39
N ILE A 374 18.02 -0.02 -18.76
CA ILE A 374 16.90 -0.73 -18.11
C ILE A 374 17.03 -2.25 -18.28
N ALA A 375 17.44 -2.71 -19.46
CA ALA A 375 17.53 -4.13 -19.76
C ALA A 375 18.63 -4.84 -18.98
N GLU A 376 19.82 -4.24 -18.91
CA GLU A 376 21.03 -4.85 -18.32
C GLU A 376 21.15 -4.53 -16.83
N TYR A 377 20.72 -3.34 -16.39
CA TYR A 377 20.91 -2.85 -15.03
C TYR A 377 19.63 -2.23 -14.43
N PRO A 378 18.49 -2.94 -14.39
CA PRO A 378 17.22 -2.38 -13.93
C PRO A 378 17.27 -1.85 -12.49
N ASN A 379 18.05 -2.49 -11.62
CA ASN A 379 18.21 -2.10 -10.21
C ASN A 379 19.09 -0.86 -9.99
N GLN A 380 19.95 -0.53 -10.97
CA GLN A 380 20.82 0.64 -10.93
C GLN A 380 20.30 1.80 -11.77
N PHE A 381 19.16 1.62 -12.47
CA PHE A 381 18.68 2.58 -13.45
C PHE A 381 18.52 4.00 -12.86
N ASN A 382 17.82 4.15 -11.73
CA ASN A 382 17.67 5.46 -11.09
C ASN A 382 19.02 6.05 -10.67
N THR A 383 19.86 5.26 -10.00
CA THR A 383 21.18 5.70 -9.54
C THR A 383 22.06 6.17 -10.69
N VAL A 384 22.05 5.48 -11.83
CA VAL A 384 22.82 5.87 -13.02
C VAL A 384 22.25 7.16 -13.62
N ILE A 385 20.93 7.29 -13.73
CA ILE A 385 20.30 8.50 -14.27
C ILE A 385 20.58 9.71 -13.38
N ASP A 386 20.50 9.54 -12.06
CA ASP A 386 20.84 10.58 -11.09
C ASP A 386 22.32 10.95 -11.16
N THR A 387 23.19 9.94 -11.30
CA THR A 387 24.64 10.13 -11.48
C THR A 387 24.93 10.97 -12.71
N LEU A 388 24.34 10.64 -13.86
CA LEU A 388 24.54 11.35 -15.12
C LEU A 388 23.93 12.77 -15.13
N CYS A 389 23.09 13.09 -14.15
CA CYS A 389 22.51 14.43 -13.97
C CYS A 389 23.24 15.28 -12.93
N ASP A 390 24.27 14.74 -12.30
CA ASP A 390 25.05 15.41 -11.28
C ASP A 390 25.79 16.64 -11.87
N THR A 391 25.92 17.69 -11.06
CA THR A 391 26.54 18.96 -11.49
C THR A 391 28.02 18.82 -11.88
N ARG A 392 28.69 17.77 -11.40
CA ARG A 392 30.07 17.43 -11.80
C ARG A 392 30.19 16.94 -13.25
N LEU A 393 29.07 16.50 -13.85
CA LEU A 393 29.03 15.94 -15.21
C LEU A 393 28.35 16.89 -16.21
N THR A 394 28.37 18.19 -15.95
CA THR A 394 27.69 19.19 -16.80
C THR A 394 28.21 19.26 -18.23
N ASP A 395 29.46 18.85 -18.46
CA ASP A 395 30.11 18.77 -19.77
C ASP A 395 30.05 17.36 -20.40
N TYR A 396 29.45 16.38 -19.72
CA TYR A 396 29.48 14.99 -20.14
C TYR A 396 28.36 14.64 -21.14
N SER A 397 28.73 14.34 -22.38
CA SER A 397 27.78 13.83 -23.37
C SER A 397 27.52 12.34 -23.18
N VAL A 398 26.31 11.97 -22.72
CA VAL A 398 25.89 10.57 -22.57
C VAL A 398 25.98 9.81 -23.89
N LEU A 399 25.60 10.44 -25.01
CA LEU A 399 25.63 9.82 -26.33
C LEU A 399 27.04 9.55 -26.85
N GLY A 400 27.96 10.51 -26.64
CA GLY A 400 29.35 10.36 -27.04
C GLY A 400 30.10 9.30 -26.24
N ASN A 401 29.64 8.99 -25.03
CA ASN A 401 30.39 8.17 -24.07
C ASN A 401 29.64 6.93 -23.55
N GLN A 402 28.63 6.44 -24.28
CA GLN A 402 27.83 5.28 -23.84
C GLN A 402 28.68 4.05 -23.48
N GLN A 403 29.71 3.75 -24.30
CA GLN A 403 30.59 2.62 -24.07
C GLN A 403 31.34 2.75 -22.73
N GLU A 404 31.79 3.96 -22.39
CA GLU A 404 32.46 4.23 -21.12
C GLU A 404 31.52 4.03 -19.93
N ILE A 405 30.26 4.46 -20.02
CA ILE A 405 29.25 4.25 -18.96
C ILE A 405 29.03 2.76 -18.70
N PHE A 406 28.81 1.96 -19.76
CA PHE A 406 28.58 0.52 -19.61
C PHE A 406 29.84 -0.24 -19.18
N GLN A 407 31.02 0.19 -19.64
CA GLN A 407 32.29 -0.35 -19.16
C GLN A 407 32.47 -0.05 -17.67
N ALA A 408 32.19 1.18 -17.24
CA ALA A 408 32.23 1.56 -15.83
C ALA A 408 31.23 0.74 -14.98
N LEU A 409 30.01 0.50 -15.45
CA LEU A 409 29.04 -0.38 -14.78
C LEU A 409 29.55 -1.82 -14.66
N THR A 410 30.24 -2.32 -15.68
CA THR A 410 30.85 -3.66 -15.67
C THR A 410 32.03 -3.72 -14.70
N ASP A 411 32.82 -2.64 -14.63
CA ASP A 411 34.03 -2.62 -13.85
C ASP A 411 33.78 -2.32 -12.36
N LEU A 412 32.78 -1.49 -12.05
CA LEU A 412 32.52 -0.97 -10.72
C LEU A 412 31.28 -1.59 -10.04
N ASP A 413 30.46 -2.36 -10.77
CA ASP A 413 29.14 -2.90 -10.40
C ASP A 413 28.04 -1.85 -10.10
N SER A 414 28.42 -0.61 -9.83
CA SER A 414 27.54 0.52 -9.52
C SER A 414 28.17 1.81 -10.02
N LEU A 415 27.33 2.75 -10.48
CA LEU A 415 27.78 4.11 -10.80
C LEU A 415 27.29 5.06 -9.74
N THR A 416 28.22 5.83 -9.22
CA THR A 416 27.95 6.90 -8.28
C THR A 416 28.74 8.12 -8.75
N PRO A 417 28.23 9.35 -8.55
CA PRO A 417 28.80 10.56 -9.12
C PRO A 417 30.32 10.73 -9.00
N ILE A 418 30.90 10.55 -7.82
CA ILE A 418 32.33 10.86 -7.59
C ILE A 418 33.21 9.82 -8.25
N ILE A 419 32.89 8.55 -7.99
CA ILE A 419 33.62 7.42 -8.57
C ILE A 419 33.59 7.50 -10.10
N PHE A 420 32.42 7.79 -10.68
CA PHE A 420 32.26 7.84 -12.12
C PHE A 420 33.00 9.03 -12.75
N ASP A 421 32.92 10.22 -12.14
CA ASP A 421 33.67 11.39 -12.63
C ASP A 421 35.17 11.15 -12.62
N ARG A 422 35.70 10.45 -11.61
CA ARG A 422 37.11 10.06 -11.61
C ARG A 422 37.42 9.00 -12.66
N TYR A 423 36.55 8.00 -12.78
CA TYR A 423 36.71 6.91 -13.73
C TYR A 423 36.80 7.43 -15.18
N ARG A 424 35.95 8.39 -15.57
CA ARG A 424 35.97 8.93 -16.95
C ARG A 424 37.24 9.72 -17.28
N HIS A 425 37.86 10.38 -16.30
CA HIS A 425 39.08 11.16 -16.51
C HIS A 425 40.36 10.33 -16.48
N ALA A 426 40.27 9.06 -16.04
CA ALA A 426 41.40 8.16 -16.03
C ALA A 426 41.66 7.58 -17.44
N ASP A 427 42.94 7.35 -17.76
CA ASP A 427 43.34 6.59 -18.94
C ASP A 427 42.99 5.09 -18.77
N HIS A 428 43.22 4.26 -19.79
CA HIS A 428 42.85 2.85 -19.73
C HIS A 428 43.51 2.10 -18.56
N ALA A 429 44.79 2.41 -18.28
CA ALA A 429 45.52 1.85 -17.16
C ALA A 429 44.93 2.31 -15.82
N GLY A 430 44.67 3.62 -15.67
CA GLY A 430 44.06 4.21 -14.49
C GLY A 430 42.62 3.77 -14.24
N LYS A 431 41.83 3.50 -15.29
CA LYS A 431 40.48 2.91 -15.17
C LYS A 431 40.55 1.51 -14.58
N SER A 432 41.43 0.67 -15.13
CA SER A 432 41.65 -0.69 -14.62
C SER A 432 42.18 -0.66 -13.18
N GLU A 433 43.09 0.27 -12.88
CA GLU A 433 43.63 0.48 -11.54
C GLU A 433 42.54 0.94 -10.57
N LEU A 434 41.73 1.94 -10.91
CA LEU A 434 40.66 2.45 -10.07
C LEU A 434 39.59 1.38 -9.80
N SER A 435 39.21 0.61 -10.82
CA SER A 435 38.25 -0.48 -10.67
C SER A 435 38.80 -1.61 -9.82
N ALA A 436 40.07 -1.98 -10.00
CA ALA A 436 40.76 -2.95 -9.15
C ALA A 436 40.87 -2.44 -7.70
N GLN A 437 41.18 -1.16 -7.51
CA GLN A 437 41.19 -0.50 -6.21
C GLN A 437 39.79 -0.59 -5.59
N ILE A 438 38.73 -0.14 -6.24
CA ILE A 438 37.37 -0.18 -5.70
C ILE A 438 36.92 -1.61 -5.35
N ARG A 439 37.18 -2.59 -6.22
CA ARG A 439 36.88 -4.01 -5.95
C ARG A 439 37.69 -4.54 -4.76
N GLN A 440 38.95 -4.15 -4.61
CA GLN A 440 39.80 -4.52 -3.48
C GLN A 440 39.38 -3.80 -2.19
N LEU A 441 38.86 -2.58 -2.30
CA LEU A 441 38.44 -1.75 -1.18
C LEU A 441 37.11 -2.21 -0.61
N LYS A 442 36.16 -2.62 -1.47
CA LYS A 442 34.78 -2.95 -1.08
C LYS A 442 34.70 -3.93 0.10
N PRO A 443 35.42 -5.08 0.09
CA PRO A 443 35.41 -6.00 1.22
C PRO A 443 35.99 -5.38 2.49
N LYS A 444 37.03 -4.53 2.37
CA LYS A 444 37.71 -3.90 3.51
C LYS A 444 36.80 -2.96 4.32
N PHE A 445 35.77 -2.37 3.71
CA PHE A 445 34.79 -1.56 4.44
C PHE A 445 34.04 -2.35 5.51
N PHE A 446 33.93 -3.67 5.36
CA PHE A 446 33.26 -4.52 6.33
C PHE A 446 34.24 -5.13 7.33
N GLN A 447 35.51 -5.29 6.95
CA GLN A 447 36.57 -5.83 7.79
C GLN A 447 36.97 -4.86 8.89
N ASN A 448 37.55 -5.35 9.99
CA ASN A 448 38.12 -4.48 11.02
C ASN A 448 39.48 -3.88 10.61
N GLU A 449 39.50 -3.16 9.50
CA GLU A 449 40.64 -2.38 9.02
C GLU A 449 40.31 -0.88 9.09
N PRO A 450 41.25 -0.02 9.51
CA PRO A 450 41.01 1.41 9.53
C PRO A 450 40.66 1.89 8.15
N ILE A 451 39.51 2.56 7.98
CA ILE A 451 39.07 3.02 6.65
C ILE A 451 39.54 4.44 6.32
N LYS A 452 39.82 5.25 7.35
CA LYS A 452 40.48 6.54 7.18
C LYS A 452 41.90 6.32 6.67
N ASN A 453 42.26 7.03 5.59
CA ASN A 453 43.53 6.92 4.87
C ASN A 453 43.75 5.63 4.06
N ILE A 454 42.73 4.77 3.89
CA ILE A 454 42.85 3.69 2.89
C ILE A 454 43.02 4.28 1.49
N LEU A 455 42.38 5.41 1.26
CA LEU A 455 42.52 6.21 0.06
C LEU A 455 43.34 7.49 0.38
N PRO A 456 44.11 8.01 -0.58
CA PRO A 456 44.75 9.32 -0.47
C PRO A 456 43.73 10.42 -0.16
N ALA A 457 44.14 11.51 0.49
CA ALA A 457 43.23 12.62 0.87
C ALA A 457 42.40 13.18 -0.30
N LYS A 458 42.96 13.20 -1.51
CA LYS A 458 42.27 13.61 -2.75
C LYS A 458 41.07 12.72 -3.13
N ASP A 459 40.96 11.53 -2.53
CA ASP A 459 40.01 10.47 -2.87
C ASP A 459 39.06 10.16 -1.69
N GLU A 460 39.06 10.99 -0.65
CA GLU A 460 38.23 10.82 0.55
C GLU A 460 36.74 10.82 0.22
N ASP A 461 36.31 11.59 -0.78
CA ASP A 461 34.92 11.63 -1.23
C ASP A 461 34.43 10.27 -1.79
N ILE A 462 35.31 9.47 -2.38
CA ILE A 462 34.99 8.09 -2.83
C ILE A 462 34.68 7.20 -1.63
N LEU A 463 35.43 7.37 -0.53
CA LEU A 463 35.21 6.62 0.70
C LEU A 463 33.79 6.88 1.25
N VAL A 464 33.39 8.15 1.29
CA VAL A 464 32.06 8.57 1.77
C VAL A 464 30.96 7.93 0.93
N GLU A 465 31.11 7.94 -0.39
CA GLU A 465 30.14 7.39 -1.34
C GLU A 465 29.99 5.88 -1.24
N MET A 466 31.11 5.17 -1.04
CA MET A 466 31.09 3.73 -0.80
C MET A 466 30.44 3.39 0.55
N VAL A 467 30.71 4.15 1.61
CA VAL A 467 30.07 3.97 2.92
C VAL A 467 28.56 4.22 2.83
N TYR A 468 28.16 5.32 2.19
CA TYR A 468 26.75 5.66 1.98
C TYR A 468 26.02 4.54 1.24
N SER A 469 26.63 4.02 0.17
CA SER A 469 26.03 2.99 -0.67
C SER A 469 25.99 1.61 0.01
N ALA A 470 27.05 1.23 0.72
CA ALA A 470 27.17 -0.08 1.38
C ALA A 470 26.30 -0.19 2.64
N TYR A 471 26.18 0.90 3.40
CA TYR A 471 25.44 0.93 4.65
C TYR A 471 24.03 1.49 4.51
N LYS A 472 23.70 2.27 3.47
CA LYS A 472 22.35 2.85 3.24
C LYS A 472 21.71 3.40 4.52
N PRO A 473 22.38 4.35 5.21
CA PRO A 473 21.92 4.81 6.52
C PRO A 473 20.55 5.48 6.41
N ILE A 474 19.56 4.98 7.16
CA ILE A 474 18.21 5.54 7.16
C ILE A 474 18.21 6.90 7.87
N GLY A 475 17.59 7.91 7.25
CA GLY A 475 17.46 9.25 7.83
C GLY A 475 18.75 10.08 7.82
N MET A 476 19.79 9.65 7.09
CA MET A 476 21.03 10.41 6.91
C MET A 476 21.24 10.72 5.42
N SER A 477 21.46 11.98 5.08
CA SER A 477 21.87 12.38 3.74
C SER A 477 23.36 12.09 3.49
N PHE A 478 23.76 12.07 2.23
CA PHE A 478 25.17 11.94 1.83
C PHE A 478 26.08 12.96 2.54
N GLU A 479 25.68 14.24 2.56
CA GLU A 479 26.43 15.32 3.24
C GLU A 479 26.54 15.12 4.75
N GLN A 480 25.50 14.56 5.38
CA GLN A 480 25.56 14.21 6.80
C GLN A 480 26.55 13.08 7.04
N VAL A 481 26.56 12.04 6.19
CA VAL A 481 27.54 10.95 6.28
C VAL A 481 28.96 11.47 6.09
N LYS A 482 29.20 12.33 5.09
CA LYS A 482 30.49 13.00 4.87
C LYS A 482 30.98 13.70 6.13
N LYS A 483 30.16 14.63 6.64
CA LYS A 483 30.47 15.41 7.85
C LYS A 483 30.75 14.51 9.06
N MET A 484 30.03 13.40 9.21
CA MET A 484 30.24 12.47 10.32
C MET A 484 31.53 11.65 10.16
N ILE A 485 31.87 11.22 8.94
CA ILE A 485 33.14 10.53 8.68
C ILE A 485 34.30 11.44 9.09
N ASP A 486 34.26 12.73 8.74
CA ASP A 486 35.32 13.70 9.11
C ASP A 486 35.50 13.79 10.63
N GLN A 487 34.40 13.82 11.38
CA GLN A 487 34.37 14.01 12.84
C GLN A 487 34.71 12.74 13.64
N LEU A 488 34.47 11.55 13.09
CA LEU A 488 34.66 10.28 13.80
C LEU A 488 36.09 9.79 13.71
N GLU A 489 36.65 9.31 14.82
CA GLU A 489 37.94 8.61 14.79
C GLU A 489 37.73 7.13 14.48
N ASP A 490 38.65 6.51 13.72
CA ASP A 490 38.60 5.07 13.48
C ASP A 490 39.00 4.29 14.74
N LYS A 491 38.18 3.31 15.11
CA LYS A 491 38.33 2.56 16.38
C LYS A 491 38.70 1.10 16.18
N THR A 492 39.17 0.72 14.98
CA THR A 492 39.61 -0.65 14.68
C THR A 492 40.70 -1.17 15.63
N GLY A 493 41.55 -0.27 16.15
CA GLY A 493 42.57 -0.56 17.14
C GLY A 493 42.04 -1.12 18.47
N ASP A 494 40.78 -0.84 18.82
CA ASP A 494 40.19 -1.26 20.11
C ASP A 494 39.96 -2.77 20.17
N ILE A 495 39.74 -3.41 19.01
CA ILE A 495 39.50 -4.86 18.92
C ILE A 495 40.62 -5.63 18.22
N LYS A 496 41.77 -5.00 17.96
CA LYS A 496 42.92 -5.62 17.25
C LYS A 496 43.49 -6.87 17.92
N ASN A 497 43.28 -7.02 19.24
CA ASN A 497 43.79 -8.14 20.02
C ASN A 497 42.84 -9.34 20.04
N TYR A 498 41.69 -9.26 19.36
CA TYR A 498 40.75 -10.37 19.24
C TYR A 498 40.93 -11.09 17.90
N ILE A 499 40.73 -12.40 17.91
CA ILE A 499 40.86 -13.31 16.79
C ILE A 499 39.48 -13.48 16.13
N PHE A 500 39.40 -13.17 14.85
CA PHE A 500 38.24 -13.44 14.01
C PHE A 500 38.67 -13.50 12.54
N PRO A 501 37.99 -14.27 11.68
CA PRO A 501 38.35 -14.37 10.27
C PRO A 501 38.27 -13.01 9.58
N LYS A 502 39.33 -12.64 8.85
CA LYS A 502 39.36 -11.42 8.04
C LYS A 502 38.22 -11.41 7.01
N GLU A 503 37.94 -12.56 6.41
CA GLU A 503 36.87 -12.73 5.43
C GLU A 503 35.47 -12.78 6.06
N GLY A 504 35.34 -12.61 7.38
CA GLY A 504 34.08 -12.76 8.11
C GLY A 504 33.71 -14.22 8.38
N TYR A 505 32.81 -14.43 9.33
CA TYR A 505 32.25 -15.76 9.60
C TYR A 505 31.15 -16.05 8.55
N PRO A 506 31.16 -17.21 7.87
CA PRO A 506 30.07 -17.57 6.98
C PRO A 506 28.78 -17.71 7.81
N LEU A 507 27.69 -17.11 7.33
CA LEU A 507 26.39 -17.15 7.98
C LEU A 507 25.39 -17.86 7.07
N THR A 508 24.79 -18.94 7.55
CA THR A 508 23.78 -19.69 6.79
C THR A 508 22.44 -19.60 7.50
N ILE A 509 21.44 -19.02 6.85
CA ILE A 509 20.08 -18.96 7.37
C ILE A 509 19.24 -20.00 6.65
N THR A 510 18.96 -21.13 7.30
CA THR A 510 18.01 -22.11 6.78
C THR A 510 16.60 -21.72 7.21
N SER A 511 15.79 -21.24 6.27
CA SER A 511 14.36 -21.04 6.51
C SER A 511 13.65 -22.39 6.57
N HIS A 512 12.93 -22.64 7.66
CA HIS A 512 12.15 -23.88 7.85
C HIS A 512 10.66 -23.62 8.05
N LYS A 513 10.17 -22.40 7.85
CA LYS A 513 8.83 -22.06 8.33
C LYS A 513 7.97 -21.41 7.26
N SER A 514 7.06 -22.20 6.71
CA SER A 514 5.78 -21.68 6.24
C SER A 514 4.89 -21.41 7.45
N LEU A 515 4.39 -20.19 7.58
CA LEU A 515 3.32 -19.88 8.54
C LEU A 515 1.97 -20.19 7.88
N ARG A 516 1.06 -20.80 8.63
CA ARG A 516 -0.32 -21.05 8.19
C ARG A 516 -1.30 -20.43 9.17
N LEU A 517 -2.52 -20.17 8.73
CA LEU A 517 -3.61 -19.86 9.66
C LEU A 517 -3.89 -21.08 10.55
N LYS A 518 -4.14 -20.82 11.84
CA LYS A 518 -4.65 -21.83 12.77
C LYS A 518 -5.94 -22.43 12.21
N GLU A 519 -6.14 -23.71 12.47
CA GLU A 519 -7.37 -24.39 12.11
C GLU A 519 -8.58 -23.61 12.65
N ASN A 520 -9.60 -23.41 11.80
CA ASN A 520 -10.81 -22.62 12.09
C ASN A 520 -10.62 -21.11 12.30
N LYS A 521 -9.45 -20.53 11.95
CA LYS A 521 -9.27 -19.07 11.91
C LYS A 521 -9.24 -18.57 10.47
N THR A 522 -9.83 -17.40 10.25
CA THR A 522 -9.82 -16.68 8.98
C THR A 522 -9.20 -15.30 9.15
N THR A 523 -8.49 -14.84 8.12
CA THR A 523 -8.01 -13.47 8.02
C THR A 523 -9.20 -12.53 7.75
N ASP A 524 -9.32 -11.45 8.51
CA ASP A 524 -10.30 -10.40 8.23
C ASP A 524 -9.68 -9.34 7.31
N PHE A 525 -9.88 -9.50 6.00
CA PHE A 525 -9.34 -8.57 5.01
C PHE A 525 -9.94 -7.16 5.10
N ASN A 526 -11.15 -7.00 5.65
CA ASN A 526 -11.70 -5.65 5.86
C ASN A 526 -10.91 -4.92 6.95
N VAL A 527 -10.58 -5.60 8.04
CA VAL A 527 -9.72 -5.05 9.11
C VAL A 527 -8.32 -4.73 8.57
N LEU A 528 -7.71 -5.66 7.85
CA LEU A 528 -6.38 -5.46 7.26
C LEU A 528 -6.37 -4.28 6.27
N ASN A 529 -7.36 -4.18 5.39
CA ASN A 529 -7.49 -3.05 4.47
C ASN A 529 -7.72 -1.73 5.22
N SER A 530 -8.47 -1.74 6.33
CA SER A 530 -8.64 -0.54 7.16
C SER A 530 -7.32 -0.03 7.73
N PHE A 531 -6.41 -0.93 8.13
CA PHE A 531 -5.09 -0.52 8.59
C PHE A 531 -4.23 0.03 7.46
N LYS A 532 -4.38 -0.48 6.24
CA LYS A 532 -3.64 0.02 5.08
C LYS A 532 -4.02 1.46 4.74
N GLN A 533 -5.29 1.82 4.93
CA GLN A 533 -5.77 3.19 4.73
C GLN A 533 -5.14 4.22 5.69
N LEU A 534 -4.52 3.78 6.80
CA LEU A 534 -3.80 4.68 7.71
C LEU A 534 -2.62 5.40 7.06
N PHE A 535 -2.09 4.90 5.93
CA PHE A 535 -0.95 5.51 5.25
C PHE A 535 -1.23 5.88 3.79
N LEU A 536 -2.40 5.50 3.26
CA LEU A 536 -2.83 5.88 1.93
C LEU A 536 -3.49 7.25 2.02
N ARG A 537 -2.79 8.28 1.56
CA ARG A 537 -3.45 9.56 1.30
C ARG A 537 -4.33 9.35 0.06
N GLU A 538 -5.63 9.42 0.21
CA GLU A 538 -6.47 9.69 -0.95
C GLU A 538 -6.00 11.03 -1.51
N ASN A 539 -5.71 11.09 -2.81
CA ASN A 539 -5.35 12.34 -3.50
C ASN A 539 -6.59 13.26 -3.51
N SER A 540 -7.04 13.75 -2.36
CA SER A 540 -8.06 14.79 -2.28
C SER A 540 -7.39 16.09 -2.71
N GLN A 541 -7.41 16.36 -4.02
CA GLN A 541 -6.88 17.60 -4.61
C GLN A 541 -7.59 18.87 -4.12
N GLU A 542 -8.59 18.76 -3.23
CA GLU A 542 -9.48 19.86 -2.86
C GLU A 542 -9.32 20.41 -1.43
N SER A 543 -8.63 19.72 -0.51
CA SER A 543 -8.41 20.24 0.86
C SER A 543 -7.01 20.82 1.01
N ASN A 544 -6.91 22.03 1.58
CA ASN A 544 -5.62 22.61 1.96
C ASN A 544 -5.04 21.76 3.11
N PRO A 545 -3.99 20.95 2.87
CA PRO A 545 -3.49 19.96 3.83
C PRO A 545 -3.13 20.59 5.17
N LYS A 546 -2.68 21.85 5.14
CA LYS A 546 -2.25 22.60 6.32
C LYS A 546 -3.39 22.84 7.32
N ILE A 547 -4.62 23.10 6.84
CA ILE A 547 -5.75 23.44 7.70
C ILE A 547 -6.23 22.23 8.51
N GLU A 548 -6.19 21.03 7.91
CA GLU A 548 -6.62 19.81 8.60
C GLU A 548 -5.63 19.40 9.70
N TRP A 549 -4.34 19.53 9.43
CA TRP A 549 -3.27 19.25 10.39
C TRP A 549 -3.37 20.11 11.65
N ASP A 550 -3.56 21.41 11.47
CA ASP A 550 -3.67 22.37 12.57
C ASP A 550 -4.85 22.02 13.49
N LYS A 551 -6.00 21.66 12.89
CA LYS A 551 -7.19 21.19 13.63
C LYS A 551 -6.93 19.90 14.42
N LEU A 552 -6.23 18.93 13.84
CA LEU A 552 -5.94 17.65 14.48
C LEU A 552 -4.96 17.80 15.65
N LEU A 553 -3.91 18.61 15.50
CA LEU A 553 -2.94 18.90 16.56
C LEU A 553 -3.58 19.72 17.69
N LEU A 554 -4.45 20.69 17.38
CA LEU A 554 -5.27 21.37 18.39
C LEU A 554 -6.24 20.41 19.09
N GLY A 555 -6.76 19.41 18.37
CA GLY A 555 -7.52 18.30 18.95
C GLY A 555 -6.73 17.54 20.00
N LEU A 556 -5.48 17.15 19.69
CA LEU A 556 -4.57 16.53 20.65
C LEU A 556 -4.29 17.42 21.87
N ALA A 557 -4.02 18.72 21.65
CA ALA A 557 -3.86 19.68 22.74
C ALA A 557 -5.10 19.77 23.64
N LYS A 558 -6.29 19.58 23.06
CA LYS A 558 -7.59 19.51 23.75
C LYS A 558 -7.88 18.12 24.34
N SER A 559 -6.94 17.18 24.28
CA SER A 559 -7.04 15.80 24.78
C SER A 559 -7.96 14.87 23.98
N LYS A 560 -8.22 15.17 22.70
CA LYS A 560 -8.92 14.24 21.78
C LYS A 560 -8.08 12.98 21.60
N THR A 561 -8.72 11.81 21.62
CA THR A 561 -8.05 10.50 21.42
C THR A 561 -8.83 9.55 20.50
N ASP A 562 -10.10 9.86 20.27
CA ASP A 562 -11.08 9.22 19.40
C ASP A 562 -10.98 9.76 17.97
N PHE A 563 -9.81 9.64 17.36
CA PHE A 563 -9.64 9.99 15.95
C PHE A 563 -10.25 8.90 15.07
N ASN A 564 -11.05 9.31 14.10
CA ASN A 564 -11.51 8.37 13.08
C ASN A 564 -10.33 7.96 12.17
N LEU A 565 -10.55 6.98 11.29
CA LEU A 565 -9.49 6.40 10.46
C LEU A 565 -8.83 7.44 9.54
N THR A 566 -9.64 8.34 8.95
CA THR A 566 -9.16 9.41 8.06
C THR A 566 -8.32 10.43 8.82
N GLU A 567 -8.80 10.90 9.98
CA GLU A 567 -8.08 11.83 10.85
C GLU A 567 -6.75 11.22 11.34
N LEU A 568 -6.76 9.93 11.67
CA LEU A 568 -5.55 9.22 12.09
C LEU A 568 -4.58 9.04 10.91
N GLY A 569 -5.09 8.76 9.71
CA GLY A 569 -4.27 8.67 8.51
C GLY A 569 -3.58 10.00 8.18
N GLU A 570 -4.29 11.12 8.33
CA GLU A 570 -3.69 12.45 8.20
C GLU A 570 -2.61 12.68 9.24
N LEU A 571 -2.85 12.39 10.53
CA LEU A 571 -1.81 12.49 11.57
C LEU A 571 -0.59 11.61 11.26
N LEU A 572 -0.78 10.40 10.72
CA LEU A 572 0.32 9.52 10.35
C LEU A 572 1.04 9.93 9.07
N SER A 573 0.48 10.85 8.27
CA SER A 573 1.07 11.25 7.00
C SER A 573 2.39 12.03 7.13
N LEU A 574 2.76 12.47 8.35
CA LEU A 574 4.08 13.06 8.62
C LEU A 574 5.25 12.10 8.40
N ILE A 575 5.01 10.80 8.62
CA ILE A 575 6.00 9.75 8.42
C ILE A 575 5.69 8.88 7.20
N SER A 576 4.60 9.17 6.47
CA SER A 576 4.22 8.35 5.31
C SER A 576 5.12 8.56 4.11
N GLN A 577 5.80 9.71 4.04
CA GLN A 577 6.80 10.03 3.00
C GLN A 577 8.15 9.37 3.26
N ASP A 578 8.37 8.80 4.44
CA ASP A 578 9.61 8.10 4.72
C ASP A 578 9.72 6.86 3.82
N ASP A 579 10.92 6.59 3.31
CA ASP A 579 11.19 5.47 2.39
C ASP A 579 10.67 4.14 2.96
N LEU A 580 10.79 3.94 4.28
CA LEU A 580 10.33 2.72 4.94
C LEU A 580 8.81 2.54 4.81
N VAL A 581 8.03 3.58 5.07
CA VAL A 581 6.56 3.54 5.01
C VAL A 581 6.10 3.49 3.55
N THR A 582 6.73 4.27 2.67
CA THR A 582 6.46 4.22 1.23
C THR A 582 6.69 2.82 0.66
N ASN A 583 7.84 2.20 0.97
CA ASN A 583 8.15 0.84 0.54
C ASN A 583 7.18 -0.19 1.13
N PHE A 584 6.74 -0.01 2.38
CA PHE A 584 5.71 -0.85 2.99
C PHE A 584 4.39 -0.80 2.22
N ILE A 585 3.89 0.41 1.89
CA ILE A 585 2.65 0.61 1.13
C ILE A 585 2.76 -0.06 -0.25
N LEU A 586 3.90 0.13 -0.93
CA LEU A 586 4.16 -0.44 -2.25
C LEU A 586 4.24 -1.97 -2.21
N ARG A 587 4.93 -2.53 -1.19
CA ARG A 587 5.13 -3.98 -1.02
C ARG A 587 3.80 -4.70 -0.78
N TYR A 588 2.91 -4.11 0.00
CA TYR A 588 1.59 -4.68 0.31
C TYR A 588 0.46 -3.95 -0.42
N SER A 589 0.67 -3.68 -1.72
CA SER A 589 -0.38 -3.14 -2.58
C SER A 589 -1.60 -4.06 -2.64
N LYS A 590 -1.41 -5.37 -2.43
CA LYS A 590 -2.47 -6.37 -2.28
C LYS A 590 -2.23 -7.21 -1.04
N LEU A 591 -3.30 -7.49 -0.29
CA LEU A 591 -3.29 -8.40 0.84
C LEU A 591 -3.98 -9.71 0.46
N ASP A 592 -3.31 -10.82 0.70
CA ASP A 592 -3.83 -12.18 0.55
C ASP A 592 -3.36 -13.06 1.70
N ASN A 593 -3.83 -14.30 1.77
CA ASN A 593 -3.45 -15.20 2.87
C ASN A 593 -1.94 -15.48 2.94
N GLN A 594 -1.21 -15.36 1.82
CA GLN A 594 0.23 -15.64 1.77
C GLN A 594 1.04 -14.49 2.39
N ASN A 595 0.61 -13.24 2.20
CA ASN A 595 1.35 -12.08 2.68
C ASN A 595 0.74 -11.37 3.90
N SER A 596 -0.49 -11.73 4.32
CA SER A 596 -1.21 -11.12 5.43
C SER A 596 -0.39 -11.09 6.73
N TYR A 597 0.32 -12.18 7.03
CA TYR A 597 1.18 -12.24 8.21
C TYR A 597 2.34 -11.24 8.13
N ASN A 598 3.04 -11.19 6.99
CA ASN A 598 4.17 -10.29 6.80
C ASN A 598 3.73 -8.83 6.87
N TYR A 599 2.61 -8.52 6.21
CA TYR A 599 1.95 -7.22 6.30
C TYR A 599 1.67 -6.81 7.74
N LEU A 600 0.97 -7.65 8.51
CA LEU A 600 0.62 -7.35 9.90
C LEU A 600 1.85 -7.14 10.78
N MET A 601 2.91 -7.91 10.56
CA MET A 601 4.14 -7.79 11.32
C MET A 601 4.89 -6.49 11.01
N GLU A 602 5.01 -6.12 9.74
CA GLU A 602 5.68 -4.88 9.35
C GLU A 602 4.84 -3.66 9.76
N LEU A 603 3.52 -3.74 9.64
CA LEU A 603 2.60 -2.74 10.18
C LEU A 603 2.77 -2.55 11.69
N LYS A 604 2.91 -3.65 12.43
CA LYS A 604 3.15 -3.63 13.88
C LYS A 604 4.47 -2.94 14.23
N GLU A 605 5.51 -3.18 13.43
CA GLU A 605 6.81 -2.52 13.56
C GLU A 605 6.69 -1.02 13.27
N ILE A 606 5.99 -0.64 12.20
CA ILE A 606 5.77 0.75 11.79
C ILE A 606 5.02 1.52 12.88
N LEU A 607 3.86 1.03 13.30
CA LEU A 607 3.06 1.67 14.35
C LEU A 607 3.66 1.50 15.76
N GLY A 608 4.64 0.62 15.90
CA GLY A 608 5.36 0.30 17.12
C GLY A 608 6.63 1.12 17.27
N VAL A 609 7.76 0.47 17.01
CA VAL A 609 9.08 1.03 17.31
C VAL A 609 9.42 2.18 16.35
N TYR A 610 9.12 2.01 15.06
CA TYR A 610 9.42 3.04 14.06
C TYR A 610 8.68 4.36 14.37
N PHE A 611 7.38 4.29 14.65
CA PHE A 611 6.59 5.47 15.04
C PHE A 611 7.20 6.17 16.26
N LYS A 612 7.54 5.39 17.30
CA LYS A 612 8.09 5.94 18.55
C LYS A 612 9.41 6.70 18.31
N ASP A 613 10.25 6.18 17.42
CA ASP A 613 11.58 6.72 17.16
C ASP A 613 11.57 7.90 16.16
N ASN A 614 10.66 7.92 15.18
CA ASN A 614 10.73 8.87 14.06
C ASN A 614 9.63 9.95 14.10
N TYR A 615 8.45 9.64 14.62
CA TYR A 615 7.31 10.56 14.54
C TYR A 615 7.52 11.87 15.29
N GLN A 616 8.20 11.83 16.44
CA GLN A 616 8.49 13.04 17.22
C GLN A 616 9.37 14.03 16.45
N THR A 617 10.34 13.52 15.68
CA THR A 617 11.22 14.34 14.85
C THR A 617 10.45 14.94 13.67
N ALA A 618 9.63 14.16 12.99
CA ALA A 618 8.78 14.65 11.91
C ALA A 618 7.82 15.75 12.41
N LEU A 619 7.18 15.52 13.56
CA LEU A 619 6.28 16.50 14.17
C LEU A 619 7.00 17.76 14.65
N LYS A 620 8.21 17.64 15.22
CA LYS A 620 9.05 18.79 15.57
C LYS A 620 9.33 19.66 14.34
N ASN A 621 9.69 19.05 13.21
CA ASN A 621 9.95 19.77 11.96
C ASN A 621 8.69 20.46 11.42
N TYR A 622 7.52 19.82 11.53
CA TYR A 622 6.24 20.45 11.15
C TYR A 622 5.94 21.68 12.01
N LEU A 623 6.06 21.56 13.33
CA LEU A 623 5.81 22.65 14.27
C LEU A 623 6.80 23.83 14.10
N LEU A 624 8.07 23.53 13.78
CA LEU A 624 9.07 24.55 13.43
C LEU A 624 8.69 25.38 12.19
N GLY A 625 7.93 24.80 11.27
CA GLY A 625 7.41 25.50 10.08
C GLY A 625 6.09 26.22 10.31
N ASN A 626 5.50 26.18 11.51
CA ASN A 626 4.16 26.67 11.78
C ASN A 626 4.04 27.40 13.13
N ASP A 627 4.67 28.58 13.22
CA ASP A 627 4.79 29.37 14.46
C ASP A 627 3.45 29.76 15.11
N ILE A 628 2.43 30.06 14.30
CA ILE A 628 1.10 30.48 14.79
C ILE A 628 0.44 29.33 15.54
N LEU A 629 0.36 28.15 14.91
CA LEU A 629 -0.16 26.94 15.53
C LEU A 629 0.63 26.58 16.79
N THR A 630 1.96 26.64 16.72
CA THR A 630 2.83 26.32 17.85
C THR A 630 2.53 27.18 19.08
N LYS A 631 2.32 28.49 18.90
CA LYS A 631 1.92 29.40 19.98
C LYS A 631 0.53 29.06 20.52
N GLU A 632 -0.44 28.80 19.66
CA GLU A 632 -1.81 28.45 20.07
C GLU A 632 -1.82 27.14 20.90
N ILE A 633 -1.07 26.14 20.46
CA ILE A 633 -0.91 24.88 21.18
C ILE A 633 -0.23 25.12 22.54
N GLN A 634 0.83 25.92 22.58
CA GLN A 634 1.54 26.24 23.82
C GLN A 634 0.63 26.96 24.83
N GLU A 635 -0.15 27.95 24.38
CA GLU A 635 -1.13 28.64 25.21
C GLU A 635 -2.17 27.66 25.78
N LEU A 636 -2.71 26.77 24.94
CA LEU A 636 -3.66 25.74 25.39
C LEU A 636 -3.05 24.80 26.43
N LEU A 637 -1.84 24.28 26.17
CA LEU A 637 -1.14 23.36 27.06
C LEU A 637 -0.69 24.00 28.38
N ASN A 638 -0.52 25.32 28.42
CA ASN A 638 -0.21 26.05 29.65
C ASN A 638 -1.43 26.29 30.56
N THR A 639 -2.65 26.01 30.09
CA THR A 639 -3.83 26.12 30.96
C THR A 639 -3.91 24.94 31.95
N PRO A 640 -4.08 25.17 33.27
CA PRO A 640 -4.13 24.10 34.27
C PRO A 640 -5.19 23.04 33.99
N LYS A 641 -6.36 23.45 33.47
CA LYS A 641 -7.46 22.57 33.08
C LYS A 641 -7.04 21.57 32.00
N ARG A 642 -6.27 22.01 31.00
CA ARG A 642 -5.79 21.14 29.91
C ARG A 642 -4.69 20.21 30.39
N GLN A 643 -3.75 20.72 31.19
CA GLN A 643 -2.73 19.87 31.82
C GLN A 643 -3.38 18.75 32.63
N GLN A 644 -4.41 19.07 33.42
CA GLN A 644 -5.13 18.06 34.20
C GLN A 644 -5.89 17.06 33.32
N ALA A 645 -6.50 17.50 32.22
CA ALA A 645 -7.17 16.61 31.27
C ALA A 645 -6.18 15.62 30.63
N ILE A 646 -5.02 16.10 30.18
CA ILE A 646 -3.96 15.25 29.63
C ILE A 646 -3.39 14.32 30.70
N LYS A 647 -3.12 14.81 31.93
CA LYS A 647 -2.69 13.96 33.06
C LYS A 647 -3.67 12.81 33.31
N LYS A 648 -4.98 13.08 33.22
CA LYS A 648 -6.02 12.03 33.37
C LYS A 648 -5.93 10.96 32.29
N LEU A 649 -5.56 11.30 31.05
CA LEU A 649 -5.34 10.30 29.99
C LEU A 649 -4.29 9.26 30.38
N PHE A 650 -3.26 9.66 31.12
CA PHE A 650 -2.15 8.78 31.51
C PHE A 650 -2.34 8.08 32.88
N GLY A 651 -3.40 8.41 33.64
CA GLY A 651 -3.71 7.72 34.90
C GLY A 651 -2.56 7.79 35.92
N SER A 652 -2.06 6.64 36.36
CA SER A 652 -0.92 6.52 37.29
C SER A 652 0.42 6.97 36.68
N GLU A 653 0.53 7.07 35.36
CA GLU A 653 1.76 7.53 34.68
C GLU A 653 1.85 9.06 34.55
N LYS A 654 0.88 9.79 35.13
CA LYS A 654 0.78 11.27 35.10
C LYS A 654 2.02 12.02 35.61
N GLU A 655 2.82 11.39 36.47
CA GLU A 655 4.03 11.98 37.07
C GLU A 655 5.23 12.00 36.11
N LYS A 656 5.14 11.32 34.95
CA LYS A 656 6.22 11.20 33.97
C LYS A 656 6.17 12.23 32.83
N ILE A 657 5.25 13.20 32.87
CA ILE A 657 5.18 14.27 31.87
C ILE A 657 5.95 15.47 32.39
N ASP A 658 7.00 15.84 31.67
CA ASP A 658 7.76 17.07 31.93
C ASP A 658 7.00 18.29 31.38
N TRP A 659 6.19 18.90 32.26
CA TRP A 659 5.39 20.09 31.94
C TRP A 659 6.25 21.34 31.71
N GLN A 660 7.52 21.35 32.13
CA GLN A 660 8.40 22.48 31.82
C GLN A 660 8.85 22.40 30.35
N SER A 661 9.13 21.18 29.86
CA SER A 661 9.57 20.96 28.48
C SER A 661 8.53 21.35 27.42
N ILE A 662 7.23 21.33 27.73
CA ILE A 662 6.16 21.64 26.75
C ILE A 662 6.20 23.10 26.25
N ASN A 663 6.96 23.98 26.92
CA ASN A 663 7.21 25.33 26.45
C ASN A 663 8.21 25.39 25.29
N THR A 664 8.72 24.23 24.87
CA THR A 664 9.58 24.07 23.71
C THR A 664 8.87 23.21 22.66
N ILE A 665 9.18 23.43 21.38
CA ILE A 665 8.64 22.61 20.28
C ILE A 665 8.97 21.11 20.50
N GLU A 666 10.17 20.83 21.02
CA GLU A 666 10.60 19.46 21.29
C GLU A 666 9.75 18.78 22.38
N GLY A 667 9.45 19.48 23.47
CA GLY A 667 8.57 18.94 24.51
C GLY A 667 7.12 18.76 24.03
N MET A 668 6.61 19.66 23.18
CA MET A 668 5.28 19.48 22.55
C MET A 668 5.25 18.26 21.63
N ALA A 669 6.23 18.13 20.74
CA ALA A 669 6.33 16.99 19.83
C ALA A 669 6.46 15.66 20.59
N LYS A 670 7.25 15.64 21.67
CA LYS A 670 7.40 14.48 22.56
C LYS A 670 6.08 14.13 23.27
N LEU A 671 5.36 15.13 23.79
CA LEU A 671 4.06 14.92 24.44
C LEU A 671 3.04 14.33 23.46
N PHE A 672 2.89 14.93 22.27
CA PHE A 672 1.92 14.47 21.28
C PHE A 672 2.27 13.11 20.68
N GLY A 673 3.55 12.86 20.37
CA GLY A 673 4.00 11.54 19.96
C GLY A 673 3.66 10.48 21.02
N LYS A 674 3.83 10.81 22.31
CA LYS A 674 3.44 9.93 23.42
C LYS A 674 1.93 9.70 23.50
N VAL A 675 1.12 10.76 23.42
CA VAL A 675 -0.36 10.65 23.43
C VAL A 675 -0.85 9.78 22.28
N LEU A 676 -0.37 10.05 21.06
CA LEU A 676 -0.73 9.26 19.88
C LEU A 676 -0.35 7.79 20.05
N PHE A 677 0.89 7.51 20.46
CA PHE A 677 1.36 6.15 20.62
C PHE A 677 0.60 5.35 21.70
N GLU A 678 0.44 5.93 22.89
CA GLU A 678 -0.07 5.22 24.07
C GLU A 678 -1.59 5.23 24.19
N LYS A 679 -2.27 6.21 23.59
CA LYS A 679 -3.73 6.38 23.72
C LYS A 679 -4.47 6.13 22.42
N VAL A 680 -3.98 6.69 21.31
CA VAL A 680 -4.69 6.60 20.01
C VAL A 680 -4.36 5.28 19.29
N LEU A 681 -3.07 5.01 19.07
CA LEU A 681 -2.59 3.83 18.33
C LEU A 681 -2.64 2.53 19.14
N LYS A 682 -2.89 2.59 20.45
CA LYS A 682 -2.91 1.42 21.32
C LYS A 682 -3.94 0.38 20.85
N SER A 683 -5.17 0.81 20.58
CA SER A 683 -6.25 -0.09 20.14
C SER A 683 -5.94 -0.76 18.79
N TYR A 684 -5.32 -0.01 17.86
CA TYR A 684 -4.87 -0.54 16.57
C TYR A 684 -3.77 -1.59 16.74
N ARG A 685 -2.74 -1.30 17.56
CA ARG A 685 -1.66 -2.26 17.84
C ARG A 685 -2.17 -3.53 18.52
N GLU A 686 -3.15 -3.42 19.40
CA GLU A 686 -3.82 -4.56 20.04
C GLU A 686 -4.58 -5.41 19.01
N LYS A 687 -5.37 -4.79 18.12
CA LYS A 687 -6.07 -5.47 17.03
C LYS A 687 -5.10 -6.15 16.05
N ILE A 688 -4.03 -5.47 15.64
CA ILE A 688 -2.98 -6.06 14.80
C ILE A 688 -2.38 -7.31 15.48
N SER A 689 -2.11 -7.22 16.79
CA SER A 689 -1.61 -8.37 17.57
C SER A 689 -2.61 -9.53 17.61
N GLN A 690 -3.92 -9.24 17.72
CA GLN A 690 -4.97 -10.26 17.68
C GLN A 690 -5.01 -10.96 16.31
N GLU A 691 -4.88 -10.21 15.21
CA GLU A 691 -4.82 -10.78 13.86
C GLU A 691 -3.55 -11.63 13.65
N ILE A 692 -2.39 -11.17 14.13
CA ILE A 692 -1.14 -11.96 14.10
C ILE A 692 -1.28 -13.28 14.85
N ASN A 693 -1.98 -13.28 15.98
CA ASN A 693 -2.18 -14.48 16.82
C ASN A 693 -3.06 -15.55 16.16
N LYS A 694 -3.69 -15.27 15.01
CA LYS A 694 -4.41 -16.25 14.19
C LYS A 694 -3.48 -17.17 13.40
N PHE A 695 -2.21 -16.82 13.24
CA PHE A 695 -1.24 -17.63 12.51
C PHE A 695 -0.48 -18.58 13.46
N GLU A 696 -0.13 -19.75 12.95
CA GLU A 696 0.73 -20.74 13.60
C GLU A 696 1.83 -21.22 12.66
N LYS A 697 2.85 -21.86 13.23
CA LYS A 697 3.92 -22.49 12.46
C LYS A 697 3.36 -23.77 11.83
N SER A 698 3.54 -23.94 10.52
CA SER A 698 3.23 -25.21 9.85
C SER A 698 4.49 -26.07 9.79
N ASP A 699 4.41 -27.29 10.30
CA ASP A 699 5.48 -28.29 10.19
C ASP A 699 5.43 -29.07 8.85
N ILE A 700 4.46 -28.77 7.97
CA ILE A 700 4.05 -29.64 6.84
C ILE A 700 4.58 -29.17 5.46
N GLY A 701 5.35 -28.07 5.37
CA GLY A 701 5.84 -27.54 4.08
C GLY A 701 7.27 -27.95 3.73
N GLU A 702 7.50 -28.34 2.46
CA GLU A 702 8.81 -28.63 1.85
C GLU A 702 9.92 -27.67 2.33
N LYS A 703 11.14 -28.20 2.50
CA LYS A 703 12.36 -27.41 2.72
C LYS A 703 12.55 -26.44 1.54
N VAL A 704 11.92 -25.27 1.58
CA VAL A 704 12.33 -24.15 0.74
C VAL A 704 13.62 -23.64 1.33
N VAL A 705 14.73 -24.23 0.89
CA VAL A 705 16.07 -23.73 1.13
C VAL A 705 16.19 -22.44 0.32
N THR A 706 15.74 -21.31 0.87
CA THR A 706 16.30 -20.02 0.49
C THR A 706 17.69 -19.95 1.11
N THR A 707 18.67 -20.61 0.49
CA THR A 707 20.06 -20.24 0.68
C THR A 707 20.21 -18.84 0.13
N THR A 708 20.16 -17.84 1.01
CA THR A 708 20.77 -16.54 0.75
C THR A 708 22.27 -16.77 0.66
N SER A 709 22.73 -17.16 -0.54
CA SER A 709 24.15 -17.36 -0.83
C SER A 709 24.92 -16.08 -0.55
N GLY A 710 26.08 -16.18 0.11
CA GLY A 710 27.00 -15.05 0.28
C GLY A 710 26.81 -14.19 1.53
N LEU A 711 26.09 -14.65 2.55
CA LEU A 711 26.02 -13.95 3.83
C LEU A 711 27.24 -14.21 4.71
N LYS A 712 27.81 -13.15 5.28
CA LYS A 712 28.93 -13.21 6.21
C LYS A 712 28.75 -12.25 7.39
N ALA A 713 29.22 -12.63 8.57
CA ALA A 713 29.23 -11.79 9.76
C ALA A 713 30.65 -11.23 10.00
N TYR A 714 30.77 -9.91 9.95
CA TYR A 714 32.03 -9.21 10.22
C TYR A 714 32.00 -8.55 11.59
N PHE A 715 33.03 -8.83 12.38
CA PHE A 715 33.30 -8.09 13.62
C PHE A 715 34.14 -6.89 13.25
N SER A 716 33.65 -5.68 13.48
CA SER A 716 34.33 -4.47 13.04
C SER A 716 34.01 -3.27 13.91
N LYS A 717 34.97 -2.35 13.95
CA LYS A 717 34.84 -1.04 14.59
C LYS A 717 35.49 0.07 13.76
N ASN A 718 35.54 -0.14 12.45
CA ASN A 718 35.90 0.91 11.50
C ASN A 718 34.79 1.96 11.45
N ILE A 719 35.08 3.12 10.85
CA ILE A 719 34.10 4.21 10.77
C ILE A 719 32.86 3.83 9.97
N GLY A 720 32.97 2.98 8.93
CA GLY A 720 31.81 2.51 8.16
C GLY A 720 30.79 1.80 9.06
N SER A 721 31.28 1.02 10.03
CA SER A 721 30.47 0.27 10.98
C SER A 721 29.61 1.18 11.86
N PHE A 722 30.02 2.43 12.11
CA PHE A 722 29.20 3.42 12.81
C PHE A 722 27.81 3.57 12.15
N PHE A 723 27.76 3.61 10.82
CA PHE A 723 26.56 3.81 10.03
C PHE A 723 25.67 2.56 9.94
N ALA A 724 26.15 1.39 10.32
CA ALA A 724 25.34 0.16 10.37
C ALA A 724 24.14 0.27 11.33
N LYS A 725 24.28 1.07 12.39
CA LYS A 725 23.18 1.39 13.31
C LYS A 725 22.05 2.13 12.60
N ALA A 726 22.40 3.11 11.75
CA ALA A 726 21.45 3.87 10.96
C ALA A 726 20.79 2.99 9.89
N SER A 727 21.55 2.11 9.23
CA SER A 727 21.04 1.10 8.30
C SER A 727 19.93 0.24 8.93
N ALA A 728 20.15 -0.18 10.17
CA ALA A 728 19.22 -0.99 10.93
C ALA A 728 18.13 -0.16 11.67
N GLY A 729 18.04 1.15 11.40
CA GLY A 729 17.04 2.05 11.99
C GLY A 729 17.10 2.14 13.52
N VAL A 730 18.30 2.15 14.10
CA VAL A 730 18.50 2.19 15.56
C VAL A 730 18.52 3.64 16.05
N CYS A 731 17.78 3.95 17.11
CA CYS A 731 17.68 5.31 17.67
C CYS A 731 19.02 5.92 18.15
N THR A 732 20.02 5.09 18.46
CA THR A 732 21.40 5.53 18.80
C THR A 732 22.33 5.59 17.59
N ALA A 733 21.77 5.64 16.37
CA ALA A 733 22.52 5.72 15.12
C ALA A 733 23.57 6.83 15.14
N SER A 734 23.20 8.02 15.60
CA SER A 734 24.08 9.20 15.62
C SER A 734 24.96 9.33 16.87
N ASP A 735 24.91 8.38 17.81
CA ASP A 735 25.67 8.45 19.06
C ASP A 735 27.15 8.06 18.85
N ALA A 736 27.99 9.08 18.68
CA ALA A 736 29.44 8.95 18.57
C ALA A 736 30.11 8.52 19.88
N ASN A 737 29.57 8.92 21.04
CA ASN A 737 30.14 8.56 22.34
C ASN A 737 30.04 7.06 22.58
N LEU A 738 28.91 6.46 22.21
CA LEU A 738 28.73 5.01 22.26
C LEU A 738 29.74 4.28 21.36
N PHE A 739 29.98 4.80 20.16
CA PHE A 739 30.96 4.23 19.23
C PHE A 739 32.40 4.32 19.77
N ASN A 740 32.74 5.42 20.45
CA ASN A 740 34.07 5.68 21.00
C ASN A 740 34.44 4.84 22.23
N ARG A 741 33.52 4.05 22.80
CA ARG A 741 33.84 3.22 23.96
C ARG A 741 34.73 2.06 23.59
N ASN A 742 35.88 1.88 24.25
CA ASN A 742 36.84 0.81 23.92
C ASN A 742 36.29 -0.62 24.09
N ASP A 743 35.24 -0.79 24.89
CA ASP A 743 34.60 -2.09 25.11
C ASP A 743 33.55 -2.44 24.05
N HIS A 744 33.14 -1.51 23.20
CA HIS A 744 32.08 -1.68 22.21
C HIS A 744 32.63 -2.08 20.84
N LEU A 745 31.88 -2.90 20.10
CA LEU A 745 32.14 -3.30 18.72
C LEU A 745 30.84 -3.72 18.00
N HIS A 746 30.89 -3.86 16.68
CA HIS A 746 29.73 -4.22 15.87
C HIS A 746 29.92 -5.60 15.23
N ILE A 747 28.83 -6.34 15.10
CA ILE A 747 28.73 -7.53 14.24
C ILE A 747 27.80 -7.15 13.08
N ASN A 748 28.38 -6.96 11.90
CA ASN A 748 27.65 -6.58 10.69
C ASN A 748 27.41 -7.81 9.83
N ILE A 749 26.15 -8.07 9.49
CA ILE A 749 25.79 -9.13 8.55
C ILE A 749 25.76 -8.52 7.16
N VAL A 750 26.61 -9.02 6.29
CA VAL A 750 26.86 -8.47 4.96
C VAL A 750 26.46 -9.50 3.91
N GLU A 751 25.72 -9.06 2.90
CA GLU A 751 25.32 -9.87 1.76
C GLU A 751 26.22 -9.58 0.57
N ASN A 752 26.84 -10.64 0.04
CA ASN A 752 27.70 -10.64 -1.14
C ASN A 752 28.89 -9.67 -1.08
N GLU A 753 29.30 -9.22 0.11
CA GLU A 753 30.34 -8.19 0.29
C GLU A 753 29.97 -6.84 -0.36
N GLN A 754 28.66 -6.54 -0.41
CA GLN A 754 28.13 -5.36 -1.08
C GLN A 754 27.32 -4.48 -0.16
N SER A 755 26.50 -5.08 0.69
CA SER A 755 25.54 -4.34 1.52
C SER A 755 25.38 -4.94 2.91
N VAL A 756 25.25 -4.07 3.90
CA VAL A 756 24.90 -4.48 5.26
C VAL A 756 23.40 -4.78 5.33
N ARG A 757 23.06 -5.96 5.84
CA ARG A 757 21.70 -6.47 6.01
C ARG A 757 21.25 -6.54 7.46
N ALA A 758 22.18 -6.57 8.41
CA ALA A 758 21.88 -6.45 9.82
C ALA A 758 23.06 -5.90 10.61
N ASN A 759 22.75 -5.30 11.76
CA ASN A 759 23.74 -4.88 12.75
C ASN A 759 23.39 -5.48 14.11
N ILE A 760 24.40 -5.98 14.81
CA ILE A 760 24.33 -6.37 16.22
C ILE A 760 25.40 -5.60 16.98
N GLN A 761 25.03 -5.02 18.11
CA GLN A 761 25.96 -4.32 19.00
C GLN A 761 26.56 -5.34 19.98
N ALA A 762 27.86 -5.32 20.14
CA ALA A 762 28.57 -6.23 21.02
C ALA A 762 29.51 -5.47 21.94
N TYR A 763 29.75 -6.03 23.14
CA TYR A 763 30.62 -5.44 24.14
C TYR A 763 31.52 -6.50 24.77
N ILE A 764 32.76 -6.15 25.08
CA ILE A 764 33.64 -6.98 25.90
C ILE A 764 33.57 -6.49 27.35
N VAL A 765 32.90 -7.26 28.18
CA VAL A 765 32.64 -6.94 29.59
C VAL A 765 33.41 -7.86 30.52
N LYS A 766 33.52 -7.51 31.81
CA LYS A 766 34.07 -8.40 32.84
C LYS A 766 32.95 -8.98 33.68
N ILE A 767 32.83 -10.30 33.70
CA ILE A 767 31.92 -11.06 34.58
C ILE A 767 32.79 -11.91 35.50
N ASN A 768 32.66 -11.71 36.82
CA ASN A 768 33.48 -12.37 37.83
C ASN A 768 35.00 -12.26 37.56
N GLY A 769 35.43 -11.07 37.09
CA GLY A 769 36.82 -10.79 36.76
C GLY A 769 37.31 -11.31 35.40
N GLN A 770 36.54 -12.15 34.72
CA GLN A 770 36.88 -12.72 33.40
C GLN A 770 36.21 -11.96 32.26
N LYS A 771 36.87 -11.85 31.11
CA LYS A 771 36.29 -11.20 29.92
C LYS A 771 35.18 -12.08 29.33
N ALA A 772 34.09 -11.46 28.93
CA ALA A 772 32.93 -12.09 28.30
C ALA A 772 32.40 -11.22 27.15
N LEU A 773 31.69 -11.85 26.20
CA LEU A 773 31.02 -11.18 25.11
C LEU A 773 29.56 -10.90 25.50
N LEU A 774 29.15 -9.63 25.49
CA LEU A 774 27.77 -9.21 25.71
C LEU A 774 27.18 -8.70 24.40
N LEU A 775 26.06 -9.27 23.96
CA LEU A 775 25.36 -8.92 22.74
C LEU A 775 24.09 -8.11 23.04
N ARG A 776 23.80 -7.15 22.15
CA ARG A 776 22.69 -6.20 22.25
C ARG A 776 22.20 -5.83 20.85
N GLY A 777 20.93 -5.49 20.72
CA GLY A 777 20.40 -4.85 19.51
C GLY A 777 20.56 -5.69 18.25
N PHE A 778 19.94 -6.88 18.21
CA PHE A 778 19.93 -7.75 17.04
C PHE A 778 19.00 -7.18 15.97
N ASN A 779 19.51 -6.35 15.07
CA ASN A 779 18.67 -5.51 14.22
C ASN A 779 18.94 -5.77 12.73
N PRO A 780 18.20 -6.70 12.08
CA PRO A 780 18.15 -6.80 10.64
C PRO A 780 17.39 -5.63 10.01
N ASN A 781 17.74 -5.31 8.76
CA ASN A 781 17.05 -4.35 7.92
C ASN A 781 15.63 -4.84 7.65
N VAL A 782 14.65 -3.93 7.61
CA VAL A 782 13.23 -4.28 7.51
C VAL A 782 12.92 -5.03 6.21
N ASP A 783 13.48 -4.58 5.08
CA ASP A 783 13.31 -5.18 3.76
C ASP A 783 13.94 -6.59 3.63
N TRP A 784 14.83 -6.95 4.57
CA TRP A 784 15.52 -8.23 4.61
C TRP A 784 14.90 -9.19 5.64
N LEU A 785 14.42 -8.68 6.77
CA LEU A 785 13.79 -9.48 7.83
C LEU A 785 12.59 -10.30 7.31
N ASP A 786 11.87 -9.80 6.30
CA ASP A 786 10.74 -10.53 5.70
C ASP A 786 11.16 -11.68 4.78
N LYS A 787 12.44 -11.72 4.38
CA LYS A 787 13.00 -12.75 3.49
C LYS A 787 13.68 -13.88 4.25
N ILE A 788 13.75 -13.79 5.58
CA ILE A 788 14.50 -14.71 6.43
C ILE A 788 13.66 -15.20 7.62
N ASP A 789 13.99 -16.37 8.16
CA ASP A 789 13.43 -16.81 9.45
C ASP A 789 14.16 -16.10 10.59
N ALA A 790 13.43 -15.29 11.37
CA ALA A 790 13.95 -14.53 12.51
C ALA A 790 14.65 -15.42 13.55
N GLY A 791 14.16 -16.64 13.76
CA GLY A 791 14.76 -17.57 14.70
C GLY A 791 16.09 -18.12 14.18
N ALA A 792 16.11 -18.60 12.94
CA ALA A 792 17.33 -19.07 12.29
C ALA A 792 18.40 -17.97 12.26
N PHE A 793 18.03 -16.73 11.94
CA PHE A 793 18.94 -15.58 12.04
C PHE A 793 19.53 -15.43 13.44
N CYS A 794 18.70 -15.41 14.47
CA CYS A 794 19.17 -15.30 15.86
C CYS A 794 20.11 -16.44 16.24
N GLU A 795 19.76 -17.69 15.94
CA GLU A 795 20.61 -18.85 16.24
C GLU A 795 21.95 -18.75 15.52
N SER A 796 21.96 -18.44 14.22
CA SER A 796 23.20 -18.30 13.46
C SER A 796 24.11 -17.20 14.02
N VAL A 797 23.54 -16.06 14.46
CA VAL A 797 24.31 -14.99 15.12
C VAL A 797 24.87 -15.47 16.47
N LEU A 798 24.08 -16.19 17.26
CA LEU A 798 24.52 -16.72 18.56
C LEU A 798 25.60 -17.81 18.40
N GLU A 799 25.51 -18.65 17.37
CA GLU A 799 26.55 -19.62 17.03
C GLU A 799 27.87 -18.93 16.65
N ILE A 800 27.80 -17.87 15.85
CA ILE A 800 28.97 -17.06 15.50
C ILE A 800 29.56 -16.39 16.76
N ALA A 801 28.71 -15.91 17.67
CA ALA A 801 29.17 -15.34 18.94
C ALA A 801 29.85 -16.39 19.84
N LYS A 802 29.33 -17.62 19.90
CA LYS A 802 29.96 -18.75 20.62
C LYS A 802 31.29 -19.12 20.00
N LYS A 803 31.40 -19.09 18.67
CA LYS A 803 32.68 -19.29 17.98
C LYS A 803 33.69 -18.19 18.30
N PHE A 804 33.26 -16.92 18.23
CA PHE A 804 34.09 -15.79 18.65
C PHE A 804 34.56 -15.92 20.11
N GLN A 805 33.67 -16.38 21.01
CA GLN A 805 34.01 -16.65 22.41
C GLN A 805 35.10 -17.72 22.53
N GLN A 806 34.98 -18.84 21.82
CA GLN A 806 35.96 -19.93 21.81
C GLN A 806 37.30 -19.45 21.25
N ASP A 807 37.29 -18.78 20.10
CA ASP A 807 38.49 -18.28 19.42
C ASP A 807 39.27 -17.26 20.27
N ASN A 808 38.61 -16.62 21.24
CA ASN A 808 39.18 -15.55 22.08
C ASN A 808 39.31 -15.91 23.57
N ASN A 809 39.07 -17.17 23.96
CA ASN A 809 39.08 -17.61 25.36
C ASN A 809 38.23 -16.73 26.30
N LEU A 810 37.04 -16.32 25.83
CA LEU A 810 36.09 -15.56 26.65
C LEU A 810 35.30 -16.51 27.56
N ALA A 811 34.97 -16.03 28.77
CA ALA A 811 34.28 -16.82 29.78
C ALA A 811 32.86 -17.24 29.38
N GLY A 812 32.20 -16.45 28.52
CA GLY A 812 30.86 -16.76 28.03
C GLY A 812 30.32 -15.72 27.06
N VAL A 813 29.17 -16.08 26.49
CA VAL A 813 28.34 -15.19 25.66
C VAL A 813 27.07 -14.86 26.44
N TYR A 814 26.75 -13.58 26.49
CA TYR A 814 25.59 -13.04 27.19
C TYR A 814 24.74 -12.21 26.24
N ILE A 815 23.44 -12.16 26.47
CA ILE A 815 22.54 -11.16 25.88
C ILE A 815 21.99 -10.26 26.98
N THR A 816 21.59 -9.05 26.58
CA THR A 816 20.97 -8.08 27.48
C THR A 816 19.53 -8.45 27.83
N GLY A 817 19.10 -8.13 29.06
CA GLY A 817 17.68 -8.15 29.42
C GLY A 817 16.88 -7.06 28.70
N GLN A 818 15.56 -7.25 28.59
CA GLN A 818 14.65 -6.19 28.14
C GLN A 818 14.33 -5.26 29.32
N GLU A 819 14.92 -4.07 29.35
CA GLU A 819 14.78 -3.10 30.45
C GLU A 819 13.79 -1.98 30.07
N GLY A 820 12.55 -2.10 30.53
CA GLY A 820 11.51 -1.08 30.32
C GLY A 820 11.18 -0.80 28.84
N SER A 821 11.07 0.48 28.49
CA SER A 821 10.70 0.92 27.12
C SER A 821 11.88 0.98 26.15
N TYR A 822 13.08 0.60 26.61
CA TYR A 822 14.31 0.60 25.83
C TYR A 822 14.49 -0.74 25.13
N HIS A 823 14.68 -0.73 23.82
CA HIS A 823 14.79 -1.93 22.98
C HIS A 823 16.19 -2.55 23.03
N ALA A 824 16.60 -3.00 24.23
CA ALA A 824 17.94 -3.54 24.46
C ALA A 824 18.23 -4.82 23.66
N LEU A 825 17.23 -5.72 23.51
CA LEU A 825 17.40 -6.93 22.71
C LEU A 825 17.42 -6.63 21.22
N SER A 826 16.38 -5.96 20.72
CA SER A 826 16.20 -5.61 19.32
C SER A 826 15.11 -4.56 19.19
N ASN A 827 15.25 -3.65 18.24
CA ASN A 827 14.15 -2.78 17.81
C ASN A 827 13.13 -3.53 16.94
N ARG A 828 13.47 -4.73 16.42
CA ARG A 828 12.59 -5.59 15.64
C ARG A 828 11.82 -6.54 16.54
N GLU A 829 10.50 -6.43 16.56
CA GLU A 829 9.70 -7.22 17.49
C GLU A 829 9.83 -8.74 17.28
N LYS A 830 9.91 -9.20 16.01
CA LYS A 830 10.15 -10.61 15.65
C LYS A 830 11.39 -11.16 16.35
N ILE A 831 12.47 -10.39 16.33
CA ILE A 831 13.77 -10.77 16.88
C ILE A 831 13.73 -10.73 18.41
N ALA A 832 13.22 -9.63 18.98
CA ALA A 832 13.10 -9.49 20.43
C ALA A 832 12.25 -10.63 21.05
N ASN A 833 11.11 -10.97 20.43
CA ASN A 833 10.26 -12.06 20.90
C ASN A 833 10.93 -13.42 20.83
N TYR A 834 11.75 -13.66 19.80
CA TYR A 834 12.54 -14.90 19.72
C TYR A 834 13.59 -14.98 20.83
N LEU A 835 14.36 -13.90 21.03
CA LEU A 835 15.44 -13.85 22.02
C LEU A 835 14.95 -13.94 23.48
N LYS A 836 13.70 -13.57 23.77
CA LYS A 836 13.10 -13.72 25.11
C LYS A 836 13.20 -15.15 25.67
N ARG A 837 13.29 -16.18 24.82
CA ARG A 837 13.45 -17.59 25.26
C ARG A 837 14.75 -17.84 26.05
N TYR A 838 15.75 -16.98 25.86
CA TYR A 838 17.04 -17.03 26.53
C TYR A 838 17.06 -16.22 27.84
N LEU A 839 16.04 -15.42 28.11
CA LEU A 839 15.93 -14.61 29.33
C LEU A 839 15.37 -15.40 30.51
N LYS A 840 16.03 -16.51 30.88
CA LYS A 840 15.63 -17.38 31.99
C LYS A 840 16.35 -16.97 33.28
N ASP A 841 15.64 -16.93 34.41
CA ASP A 841 16.23 -16.55 35.70
C ASP A 841 17.43 -17.42 36.10
N ALA A 842 17.42 -18.71 35.75
CA ALA A 842 18.55 -19.61 36.00
C ALA A 842 19.86 -19.18 35.30
N HIS A 843 19.78 -18.37 34.24
CA HIS A 843 20.91 -17.88 33.46
C HIS A 843 21.18 -16.39 33.71
N ARG A 844 20.40 -15.76 34.59
CA ARG A 844 20.46 -14.33 34.86
C ARG A 844 21.67 -13.99 35.71
N VAL A 845 22.39 -12.96 35.29
CA VAL A 845 23.48 -12.33 36.04
C VAL A 845 23.10 -10.88 36.29
N ASN A 846 23.15 -10.46 37.56
CA ASN A 846 23.01 -9.05 37.91
C ASN A 846 24.24 -8.30 37.44
N PHE A 847 24.05 -7.32 36.58
CA PHE A 847 25.13 -6.64 35.90
C PHE A 847 24.71 -5.22 35.63
N SER A 848 25.43 -4.23 36.17
CA SER A 848 25.15 -2.81 35.91
C SER A 848 26.05 -2.30 34.80
N PHE A 849 25.44 -1.91 33.68
CA PHE A 849 26.15 -1.45 32.50
C PHE A 849 25.48 -0.24 31.88
N THR A 850 26.13 0.91 32.00
CA THR A 850 25.69 2.16 31.40
C THR A 850 25.94 2.15 29.91
N ILE A 851 24.87 2.30 29.12
CA ILE A 851 24.94 2.41 27.66
C ILE A 851 25.10 3.87 27.25
N THR A 852 24.16 4.71 27.70
CA THR A 852 24.15 6.17 27.50
C THR A 852 23.79 6.87 28.81
N THR A 853 23.94 8.20 28.86
CA THR A 853 23.53 9.04 29.99
C THR A 853 22.03 8.83 30.26
N GLY A 854 21.70 8.01 31.25
CA GLY A 854 20.31 7.70 31.63
C GLY A 854 19.78 6.33 31.19
N THR A 855 20.58 5.50 30.50
CA THR A 855 20.19 4.13 30.16
C THR A 855 21.19 3.12 30.72
N ASN A 856 20.75 2.34 31.70
CA ASN A 856 21.52 1.25 32.31
C ASN A 856 20.86 -0.09 32.04
N ILE A 857 21.68 -1.10 31.75
CA ILE A 857 21.29 -2.51 31.75
C ILE A 857 21.61 -3.04 33.14
N ASN A 858 20.65 -3.70 33.79
CA ASN A 858 20.80 -4.21 35.15
C ASN A 858 20.87 -5.75 35.20
N SER A 859 20.49 -6.39 34.11
CA SER A 859 20.49 -7.84 33.97
C SER A 859 21.00 -8.27 32.60
N ILE A 860 21.82 -9.32 32.59
CA ILE A 860 22.27 -10.03 31.39
C ILE A 860 22.03 -11.52 31.58
N TYR A 861 21.99 -12.27 30.48
CA TYR A 861 21.60 -13.68 30.48
C TYR A 861 22.59 -14.50 29.66
N GLN A 862 23.12 -15.56 30.25
CA GLN A 862 24.07 -16.46 29.58
C GLN A 862 23.35 -17.34 28.54
N ILE A 863 23.97 -17.48 27.36
CA ILE A 863 23.44 -18.23 26.19
C ILE A 863 23.96 -19.65 26.08
#